data_AF-A0A352EZY1-F1
#
_entry.id   AF-A0A352EZY1-F1
#
_cell.length_a   1.000
_cell.length_b   1.000
_cell.length_c   1.000
_cell.angle_alpha   90.00
_cell.angle_beta   90.00
_cell.angle_gamma   90.00
#
_symmetry.space_group_name_H-M   'P 1'
#
loop_
_entity.id
_entity.type
_entity.pdbx_description
1 polymer ?
#
loop_
_entity_poly.entity_id
_entity_poly.type
_entity_poly.pdbx_seq_one_letter_code
_entity_poly.pdbx_strand_id
1 'polypeptide(L)'
;MPRILNKPTAFACLALFAAGIFFCFTSNHSRAAVDSDDVQMVVTTYRDGKVYETTSTVERAQFSAASSEEAVPPGNHPAAAGDIVLSQIYSNGGNAGSTYQNNYLELFNRTDNPIDFDGWRIYFTSANGSFDQAISFTSSRQIFIGGHQYLLIRFGPDSSNGAPLSPDLIVPPDNPTIPGLPPLPPPQISPSGKVFLTMPGVNAFGNTCPPNSQIVDFVGYGATASCYEGSGPTGTTGNSTAALRKAGGCTDADNNASDFDVSAPSPRNSRSPQNFCGTAPSAVIQFSQATLSTTENSGSIGLLVTRTVNTSGVSTVDYATSDSSGANNCSVVNGNASSRCDYITSIGTLQFAAGETFKLINIPLIDDSYAEGTENFLVTLSNPTAATLGTPATTTVVLNDNETTTGVNPIDQSGFFVRENYIDFLNREPDNAGNNFWIGEINNCTPKPQCTEIKRINVSAAFFLSIEFHETGYLVERLYKAAYGDATGTSTNGGVSHQLPMPIIRLSEFVPDGQQLGRGVIVGQTGWEQILETNKQTFIAQFVTRSRFSSAYPSTLTPAQFVDALFSHVGVTPSASERSSIIDEFPVGGTSANNAARARALRRVAENANFDQLENPRAFVLMQYFGYLRRNPNDLPDSDYSGYDFWLTKLNQFNGNFVNAEMVQSFIVSLEYRQRFGP
;
A
#
# COMPACT_ATOMS: atom_id res chain seq x y z
N MET A 1 8.66 -47.29 -3.41
CA MET A 1 9.79 -47.59 -4.30
C MET A 1 9.46 -47.09 -5.71
N PRO A 2 10.38 -46.41 -6.41
CA PRO A 2 10.04 -45.38 -7.40
C PRO A 2 10.23 -45.85 -8.86
N ARG A 3 9.58 -45.15 -9.81
CA ARG A 3 10.16 -44.87 -11.12
C ARG A 3 9.67 -43.54 -11.69
N ILE A 4 10.63 -42.84 -12.26
CA ILE A 4 10.69 -41.44 -12.69
C ILE A 4 10.60 -41.38 -14.24
N LEU A 5 10.19 -40.21 -14.76
CA LEU A 5 10.39 -39.61 -16.11
C LEU A 5 9.44 -40.02 -17.26
N ASN A 6 8.68 -39.05 -17.80
CA ASN A 6 9.12 -38.26 -18.96
C ASN A 6 8.26 -37.02 -19.30
N LYS A 7 8.94 -36.06 -19.94
CA LYS A 7 8.61 -34.66 -20.32
C LYS A 7 7.33 -34.43 -21.14
N PRO A 8 6.82 -33.17 -21.19
CA PRO A 8 5.70 -32.78 -22.06
C PRO A 8 6.16 -32.43 -23.48
N THR A 9 5.41 -32.90 -24.48
CA THR A 9 5.47 -32.41 -25.86
C THR A 9 4.48 -31.26 -26.03
N ALA A 10 4.96 -30.15 -26.58
CA ALA A 10 4.17 -29.01 -26.99
C ALA A 10 3.18 -29.37 -28.12
N PHE A 11 1.95 -28.85 -28.04
CA PHE A 11 1.16 -28.48 -29.21
C PHE A 11 0.37 -27.22 -28.87
N ALA A 12 0.73 -26.13 -29.55
CA ALA A 12 -0.13 -24.98 -29.72
C ALA A 12 -1.15 -25.31 -30.82
N CYS A 13 -2.44 -25.10 -30.57
CA CYS A 13 -3.33 -24.53 -31.58
C CYS A 13 -4.61 -23.96 -30.96
N LEU A 14 -4.90 -22.77 -31.47
CA LEU A 14 -6.04 -21.88 -31.28
C LEU A 14 -7.31 -22.48 -31.91
N ALA A 15 -8.46 -22.48 -31.21
CA ALA A 15 -9.80 -22.25 -31.77
C ALA A 15 -10.92 -22.32 -30.71
N LEU A 16 -11.84 -21.36 -30.83
CA LEU A 16 -13.02 -21.02 -30.01
C LEU A 16 -14.28 -21.88 -30.28
N PHE A 17 -15.28 -21.66 -29.39
CA PHE A 17 -16.76 -21.79 -29.45
C PHE A 17 -17.37 -23.13 -29.01
N ALA A 18 -18.46 -23.24 -28.23
CA ALA A 18 -19.54 -22.35 -27.73
C ALA A 18 -20.09 -22.97 -26.40
N ALA A 19 -20.88 -22.37 -25.50
CA ALA A 19 -21.96 -21.39 -25.55
C ALA A 19 -22.14 -20.78 -24.12
N GLY A 20 -22.69 -19.60 -23.85
CA GLY A 20 -23.34 -18.59 -24.68
C GLY A 20 -24.21 -17.71 -23.77
N ILE A 21 -23.79 -16.46 -23.52
CA ILE A 21 -24.67 -15.32 -23.22
C ILE A 21 -24.05 -14.10 -23.91
N PHE A 22 -24.83 -13.50 -24.80
CA PHE A 22 -24.49 -12.35 -25.64
C PHE A 22 -24.52 -11.05 -24.83
N PHE A 23 -23.41 -10.32 -24.79
CA PHE A 23 -23.43 -8.85 -24.83
C PHE A 23 -22.68 -8.42 -26.10
N CYS A 24 -23.44 -7.93 -27.08
CA CYS A 24 -22.90 -7.40 -28.33
C CYS A 24 -22.57 -5.92 -28.11
N PHE A 25 -21.30 -5.56 -27.93
CA PHE A 25 -20.88 -4.19 -28.19
C PHE A 25 -20.52 -4.09 -29.67
N THR A 26 -21.49 -3.68 -30.49
CA THR A 26 -21.21 -3.10 -31.81
C THR A 26 -20.53 -1.75 -31.58
N SER A 27 -19.31 -1.56 -32.08
CA SER A 27 -18.68 -0.24 -32.16
C SER A 27 -19.40 0.60 -33.20
N ASN A 28 -20.55 1.15 -32.83
CA ASN A 28 -21.04 2.36 -33.45
C ASN A 28 -20.48 3.53 -32.65
N HIS A 29 -19.67 4.36 -33.31
CA HIS A 29 -19.41 5.74 -32.89
C HIS A 29 -20.73 6.52 -32.94
N SER A 30 -21.64 6.25 -32.01
CA SER A 30 -22.60 7.25 -31.55
C SER A 30 -21.83 8.12 -30.57
N ARG A 31 -21.58 9.38 -30.96
CA ARG A 31 -21.15 10.45 -30.06
C ARG A 31 -21.89 10.31 -28.74
N ALA A 32 -21.19 9.85 -27.70
CA ALA A 32 -21.67 9.99 -26.35
C ALA A 32 -21.95 11.47 -26.13
N ALA A 33 -23.11 11.79 -25.56
CA ALA A 33 -23.42 13.14 -25.15
C ALA A 33 -22.25 13.62 -24.27
N VAL A 34 -21.62 14.71 -24.70
CA VAL A 34 -20.56 15.40 -23.95
C VAL A 34 -21.21 15.85 -22.65
N ASP A 35 -20.82 15.24 -21.55
CA ASP A 35 -21.20 15.70 -20.22
C ASP A 35 -20.63 17.12 -20.04
N SER A 36 -21.41 18.05 -19.52
CA SER A 36 -21.10 19.49 -19.47
C SER A 36 -20.05 19.87 -18.41
N ASP A 37 -19.18 18.95 -18.03
CA ASP A 37 -18.39 18.93 -16.79
C ASP A 37 -16.89 19.27 -16.96
N ASP A 38 -16.50 19.85 -18.11
CA ASP A 38 -15.09 20.08 -18.45
C ASP A 38 -14.49 21.41 -17.96
N VAL A 39 -13.17 21.42 -17.72
CA VAL A 39 -12.36 22.65 -17.62
C VAL A 39 -12.30 23.29 -18.98
N GLN A 40 -12.74 24.54 -19.07
CA GLN A 40 -12.62 25.33 -20.29
C GLN A 40 -11.39 26.23 -20.20
N MET A 41 -10.60 26.27 -21.27
CA MET A 41 -9.55 27.25 -21.43
C MET A 41 -9.99 28.30 -22.44
N VAL A 42 -9.86 29.55 -22.04
CA VAL A 42 -10.18 30.71 -22.86
C VAL A 42 -8.87 31.32 -23.33
N VAL A 43 -8.63 31.23 -24.64
CA VAL A 43 -7.56 31.96 -25.32
C VAL A 43 -8.09 33.33 -25.68
N THR A 44 -7.47 34.36 -25.14
CA THR A 44 -7.84 35.76 -25.34
C THR A 44 -6.78 36.47 -26.18
N THR A 45 -7.20 37.18 -27.22
CA THR A 45 -6.33 38.01 -28.05
C THR A 45 -6.84 39.45 -28.07
N TYR A 46 -5.93 40.41 -27.86
CA TYR A 46 -6.20 41.84 -27.93
C TYR A 46 -5.62 42.44 -29.21
N ARG A 47 -6.48 43.06 -30.03
CA ARG A 47 -6.09 43.67 -31.31
C ARG A 47 -6.97 44.86 -31.64
N ASP A 48 -6.34 45.97 -32.06
CA ASP A 48 -7.02 47.21 -32.47
C ASP A 48 -8.01 47.75 -31.43
N GLY A 49 -7.64 47.68 -30.15
CA GLY A 49 -8.49 48.15 -29.04
C GLY A 49 -9.62 47.20 -28.65
N LYS A 50 -9.70 46.01 -29.25
CA LYS A 50 -10.76 45.02 -29.02
C LYS A 50 -10.19 43.71 -28.49
N VAL A 51 -10.99 43.03 -27.68
CA VAL A 51 -10.70 41.71 -27.11
C VAL A 51 -11.50 40.67 -27.89
N TYR A 52 -10.84 39.58 -28.28
CA TYR A 52 -11.43 38.42 -28.95
C TYR A 52 -11.11 37.17 -28.13
N GLU A 53 -12.08 36.28 -27.99
CA GLU A 53 -11.94 35.08 -27.16
C GLU A 53 -12.35 33.83 -27.96
N THR A 54 -11.59 32.76 -27.79
CA THR A 54 -11.97 31.41 -28.19
C THR A 54 -11.95 30.57 -26.92
N THR A 55 -13.06 29.91 -26.65
CA THR A 55 -13.16 28.92 -25.59
C THR A 55 -13.00 27.55 -26.19
N SER A 56 -12.16 26.73 -25.59
CA SER A 56 -12.04 25.32 -25.95
C SER A 56 -12.13 24.46 -24.70
N THR A 57 -12.77 23.31 -24.87
CA THR A 57 -12.79 22.25 -23.89
C THR A 57 -11.41 21.64 -23.80
N VAL A 58 -10.80 21.67 -22.62
CA VAL A 58 -9.50 21.04 -22.42
C VAL A 58 -9.72 19.61 -21.96
N GLU A 59 -9.20 18.65 -22.71
CA GLU A 59 -9.08 17.28 -22.22
C GLU A 59 -8.15 17.32 -21.01
N ARG A 60 -8.68 17.03 -19.80
CA ARG A 60 -7.83 16.90 -18.61
C ARG A 60 -6.83 15.77 -18.88
N ALA A 61 -5.59 16.14 -19.19
CA ALA A 61 -4.49 15.20 -19.25
C ALA A 61 -4.20 14.76 -17.80
N GLN A 62 -4.96 13.79 -17.33
CA GLN A 62 -4.61 12.99 -16.17
C GLN A 62 -4.56 13.72 -14.79
N PHE A 63 -5.56 14.55 -14.46
CA PHE A 63 -5.90 14.71 -13.03
C PHE A 63 -6.53 13.38 -12.57
N SER A 64 -5.92 12.67 -11.63
CA SER A 64 -6.72 11.76 -10.81
C SER A 64 -7.71 12.66 -10.10
N ALA A 65 -9.01 12.53 -10.41
CA ALA A 65 -10.02 13.04 -9.52
C ALA A 65 -9.65 12.52 -8.13
N ALA A 66 -9.45 13.41 -7.16
CA ALA A 66 -9.67 13.01 -5.78
C ALA A 66 -11.04 12.34 -5.78
N SER A 67 -11.06 11.05 -5.43
CA SER A 67 -12.29 10.27 -5.34
C SER A 67 -13.32 11.08 -4.56
N SER A 68 -14.58 10.95 -4.96
CA SER A 68 -15.76 11.76 -4.63
C SER A 68 -16.17 11.81 -3.14
N GLU A 69 -15.24 11.82 -2.21
CA GLU A 69 -15.49 11.96 -0.78
C GLU A 69 -14.20 12.44 -0.07
N GLU A 70 -13.69 13.61 -0.43
CA GLU A 70 -12.76 14.34 0.43
C GLU A 70 -13.36 15.69 0.83
N ALA A 71 -13.16 15.99 2.11
CA ALA A 71 -13.71 17.11 2.85
C ALA A 71 -13.65 18.43 2.08
N VAL A 72 -14.66 19.27 2.30
CA VAL A 72 -14.64 20.71 2.00
C VAL A 72 -13.24 21.24 2.36
N PRO A 73 -12.45 21.78 1.40
CA PRO A 73 -11.12 22.26 1.71
C PRO A 73 -11.21 23.35 2.80
N PRO A 74 -10.28 23.39 3.76
CA PRO A 74 -10.15 24.55 4.62
C PRO A 74 -10.00 25.79 3.72
N GLY A 75 -10.77 26.83 4.04
CA GLY A 75 -11.21 27.90 3.13
C GLY A 75 -10.21 28.39 2.09
N ASN A 76 -10.72 28.67 0.87
CA ASN A 76 -10.03 29.40 -0.20
C ASN A 76 -9.16 30.52 0.39
N HIS A 77 -7.83 30.34 0.37
CA HIS A 77 -6.93 31.44 0.65
C HIS A 77 -7.00 32.39 -0.54
N PRO A 78 -7.40 33.66 -0.37
CA PRO A 78 -7.28 34.63 -1.45
C PRO A 78 -5.79 34.77 -1.74
N ALA A 79 -5.35 34.31 -2.91
CA ALA A 79 -3.94 34.39 -3.27
C ALA A 79 -3.45 35.85 -3.19
N ALA A 80 -2.19 36.02 -2.85
CA ALA A 80 -1.47 37.29 -2.80
C ALA A 80 -0.29 37.26 -3.79
N ALA A 81 0.37 38.41 -3.96
CA ALA A 81 1.62 38.49 -4.72
C ALA A 81 2.65 37.53 -4.11
N GLY A 82 3.30 36.73 -4.96
CA GLY A 82 4.29 35.72 -4.54
C GLY A 82 3.72 34.38 -4.04
N ASP A 83 2.39 34.19 -3.92
CA ASP A 83 1.82 32.89 -3.53
C ASP A 83 1.95 31.85 -4.65
N ILE A 84 1.63 32.25 -5.88
CA ILE A 84 1.86 31.49 -7.11
C ILE A 84 2.98 32.16 -7.90
N VAL A 85 3.98 31.39 -8.31
CA VAL A 85 5.07 31.88 -9.16
C VAL A 85 5.22 31.04 -10.42
N LEU A 86 5.72 31.65 -11.49
CA LEU A 86 6.31 30.99 -12.65
C LEU A 86 7.61 30.32 -12.18
N SER A 87 7.59 29.00 -12.05
CA SER A 87 8.76 28.23 -11.60
C SER A 87 9.66 27.80 -12.75
N GLN A 88 9.12 27.66 -13.97
CA GLN A 88 9.93 27.31 -15.13
C GLN A 88 9.30 27.81 -16.43
N ILE A 89 10.16 28.29 -17.35
CA ILE A 89 9.78 28.70 -18.70
C ILE A 89 10.69 27.99 -19.71
N TYR A 90 10.08 27.16 -20.56
CA TYR A 90 10.76 26.52 -21.68
C TYR A 90 10.09 26.94 -22.99
N SER A 91 10.85 27.69 -23.80
CA SER A 91 10.34 28.45 -24.95
C SER A 91 10.91 28.03 -26.31
N ASN A 92 11.68 26.94 -26.34
CA ASN A 92 12.40 26.48 -27.54
C ASN A 92 12.08 25.01 -27.90
N GLY A 93 10.95 24.49 -27.46
CA GLY A 93 10.54 23.11 -27.71
C GLY A 93 10.24 22.82 -29.20
N GLY A 94 10.39 21.56 -29.58
CA GLY A 94 10.04 21.06 -30.91
C GLY A 94 11.03 21.40 -32.04
N ASN A 95 12.08 22.17 -31.76
CA ASN A 95 13.19 22.44 -32.67
C ASN A 95 14.19 21.27 -32.71
N ALA A 96 15.04 21.20 -33.74
CA ALA A 96 16.15 20.25 -33.76
C ALA A 96 17.09 20.48 -32.56
N GLY A 97 17.37 19.41 -31.79
CA GLY A 97 18.16 19.48 -30.56
C GLY A 97 17.37 19.94 -29.31
N SER A 98 16.04 20.04 -29.40
CA SER A 98 15.19 20.35 -28.24
C SER A 98 15.11 19.18 -27.28
N THR A 99 15.12 19.47 -25.98
CA THR A 99 14.88 18.45 -24.95
C THR A 99 13.44 17.95 -24.99
N TYR A 100 12.46 18.83 -25.23
CA TYR A 100 11.03 18.48 -25.28
C TYR A 100 10.37 18.93 -26.58
N GLN A 101 9.28 18.24 -26.94
CA GLN A 101 8.50 18.48 -28.17
C GLN A 101 7.73 19.80 -28.18
N ASN A 102 7.46 20.36 -27.01
CA ASN A 102 6.59 21.51 -26.85
C ASN A 102 7.23 22.57 -25.95
N ASN A 103 6.74 23.79 -26.09
CA ASN A 103 6.95 24.84 -25.12
C ASN A 103 6.08 24.59 -23.88
N TYR A 104 6.48 25.08 -22.71
CA TYR A 104 5.64 25.02 -21.53
C TYR A 104 5.92 26.15 -20.54
N LEU A 105 4.91 26.42 -19.71
CA LEU A 105 5.02 27.17 -18.47
C LEU A 105 4.76 26.22 -17.31
N GLU A 106 5.53 26.38 -16.25
CA GLU A 106 5.30 25.70 -14.98
C GLU A 106 4.98 26.76 -13.93
N LEU A 107 3.87 26.57 -13.23
CA LEU A 107 3.50 27.37 -12.06
C LEU A 107 3.75 26.55 -10.80
N PHE A 108 4.02 27.24 -9.70
CA PHE A 108 4.28 26.64 -8.40
C PHE A 108 3.53 27.39 -7.30
N ASN A 109 2.81 26.64 -6.47
CA ASN A 109 2.17 27.16 -5.27
C ASN A 109 3.12 27.05 -4.07
N ARG A 110 3.56 28.20 -3.56
CA ARG A 110 4.50 28.30 -2.43
C ARG A 110 3.83 28.17 -1.07
N THR A 111 2.50 28.13 -1.02
CA THR A 111 1.72 28.13 0.21
C THR A 111 1.41 26.70 0.68
N ASP A 112 1.00 26.56 1.94
CA ASP A 112 0.56 25.29 2.52
C ASP A 112 -0.82 24.83 2.01
N ASN A 113 -1.61 25.76 1.46
CA ASN A 113 -3.00 25.52 1.11
C ASN A 113 -3.17 25.40 -0.40
N PRO A 114 -4.12 24.59 -0.89
CA PRO A 114 -4.50 24.61 -2.28
C PRO A 114 -5.01 26.00 -2.67
N ILE A 115 -4.61 26.49 -3.86
CA ILE A 115 -5.07 27.75 -4.42
C ILE A 115 -5.97 27.45 -5.62
N ASP A 116 -7.19 28.00 -5.60
CA ASP A 116 -8.10 27.95 -6.73
C ASP A 116 -7.64 28.94 -7.81
N PHE A 117 -7.39 28.39 -8.98
CA PHE A 117 -6.85 29.04 -10.15
C PHE A 117 -7.94 29.40 -11.18
N ASP A 118 -9.21 29.21 -10.83
CA ASP A 118 -10.34 29.59 -11.68
C ASP A 118 -10.40 31.10 -11.95
N GLY A 119 -10.56 31.48 -13.21
CA GLY A 119 -10.62 32.88 -13.66
C GLY A 119 -9.27 33.62 -13.70
N TRP A 120 -8.17 33.00 -13.27
CA TRP A 120 -6.84 33.61 -13.35
C TRP A 120 -6.39 33.74 -14.81
N ARG A 121 -5.55 34.75 -15.08
CA ARG A 121 -5.03 35.03 -16.43
C ARG A 121 -3.51 35.00 -16.46
N ILE A 122 -2.98 34.25 -17.42
CA ILE A 122 -1.55 34.24 -17.78
C ILE A 122 -1.40 35.01 -19.08
N TYR A 123 -0.74 36.15 -19.03
CA TYR A 123 -0.44 36.99 -20.18
C TYR A 123 0.96 36.66 -20.71
N PHE A 124 1.13 36.61 -22.02
CA PHE A 124 2.43 36.33 -22.64
C PHE A 124 2.60 37.10 -23.95
N THR A 125 3.84 37.49 -24.24
CA THR A 125 4.19 38.17 -25.49
C THR A 125 5.70 38.04 -25.81
N SER A 126 6.11 38.54 -26.96
CA SER A 126 7.52 38.61 -27.38
C SER A 126 8.34 39.60 -26.55
N ALA A 127 9.67 39.51 -26.63
CA ALA A 127 10.59 40.28 -25.79
C ALA A 127 10.31 41.79 -25.76
N ASN A 128 9.92 42.37 -26.89
CA ASN A 128 9.64 43.81 -27.06
C ASN A 128 8.17 44.13 -27.32
N GLY A 129 7.31 43.11 -27.39
CA GLY A 129 5.89 43.27 -27.70
C GLY A 129 5.10 43.88 -26.55
N SER A 130 3.95 44.47 -26.88
CA SER A 130 2.89 44.75 -25.92
C SER A 130 2.05 43.48 -25.72
N PHE A 131 1.52 43.27 -24.53
CA PHE A 131 0.72 42.08 -24.22
C PHE A 131 -0.58 42.06 -25.01
N ASP A 132 -0.64 41.15 -25.97
CA ASP A 132 -1.71 40.95 -26.93
C ASP A 132 -2.36 39.58 -26.80
N GLN A 133 -1.79 38.66 -26.01
CA GLN A 133 -2.37 37.34 -25.74
C GLN A 133 -2.41 37.01 -24.25
N ALA A 134 -3.46 36.28 -23.86
CA ALA A 134 -3.57 35.64 -22.55
C ALA A 134 -4.31 34.31 -22.65
N ILE A 135 -4.05 33.43 -21.69
CA ILE A 135 -4.90 32.27 -21.39
C ILE A 135 -5.54 32.43 -20.03
N SER A 136 -6.77 31.97 -19.90
CA SER A 136 -7.48 31.84 -18.63
C SER A 136 -8.26 30.56 -18.59
N PHE A 137 -8.72 30.20 -17.40
CA PHE A 137 -9.42 28.96 -17.14
C PHE A 137 -10.77 29.26 -16.50
N THR A 138 -11.79 28.53 -16.92
CA THR A 138 -13.14 28.59 -16.33
C THR A 138 -13.61 27.17 -16.09
N SER A 139 -13.98 26.82 -14.84
CA SER A 139 -14.48 25.48 -14.50
C SER A 139 -15.63 25.52 -13.50
N SER A 140 -16.59 24.63 -13.68
CA SER A 140 -17.65 24.35 -12.70
C SER A 140 -17.17 23.59 -11.45
N ARG A 141 -15.94 23.05 -11.45
CA ARG A 141 -15.37 22.23 -10.37
C ARG A 141 -14.09 22.80 -9.73
N GLN A 142 -13.77 24.07 -9.96
CA GLN A 142 -12.54 24.74 -9.48
C GLN A 142 -11.24 24.09 -10.03
N ILE A 143 -10.15 24.85 -10.12
CA ILE A 143 -8.86 24.35 -10.63
C ILE A 143 -7.80 24.60 -9.58
N PHE A 144 -7.48 23.59 -8.78
CA PHE A 144 -6.54 23.77 -7.68
C PHE A 144 -5.10 23.47 -8.11
N ILE A 145 -4.19 24.34 -7.69
CA ILE A 145 -2.78 23.98 -7.49
C ILE A 145 -2.63 23.65 -6.01
N GLY A 146 -2.40 22.38 -5.67
CA GLY A 146 -2.21 21.98 -4.27
C GLY A 146 -1.04 22.71 -3.61
N GLY A 147 -1.08 22.83 -2.28
CA GLY A 147 0.00 23.46 -1.53
C GLY A 147 1.34 22.76 -1.78
N HIS A 148 2.39 23.54 -2.05
CA HIS A 148 3.72 23.06 -2.43
C HIS A 148 3.76 22.22 -3.71
N GLN A 149 2.77 22.32 -4.59
CA GLN A 149 2.69 21.58 -5.86
C GLN A 149 2.81 22.48 -7.10
N TYR A 150 2.93 21.83 -8.25
CA TYR A 150 3.14 22.45 -9.56
C TYR A 150 1.93 22.30 -10.48
N LEU A 151 1.83 23.20 -11.45
CA LEU A 151 0.91 23.10 -12.58
C LEU A 151 1.69 23.28 -13.89
N LEU A 152 1.68 22.26 -14.74
CA LEU A 152 2.39 22.26 -16.02
C LEU A 152 1.45 22.52 -17.19
N ILE A 153 1.70 23.62 -17.91
CA ILE A 153 0.88 24.09 -19.03
C ILE A 153 1.67 23.95 -20.32
N ARG A 154 1.23 23.05 -21.20
CA ARG A 154 1.86 22.80 -22.52
C ARG A 154 1.33 23.77 -23.57
N PHE A 155 2.23 24.34 -24.37
CA PHE A 155 1.92 25.21 -25.50
C PHE A 155 2.27 24.53 -26.84
N GLY A 156 1.39 24.68 -27.82
CA GLY A 156 1.64 24.31 -29.21
C GLY A 156 1.38 22.87 -29.61
N PRO A 157 1.37 22.61 -30.94
CA PRO A 157 1.20 21.27 -31.46
C PRO A 157 2.42 20.41 -31.13
N ASP A 158 2.21 19.08 -31.07
CA ASP A 158 3.29 18.12 -30.83
C ASP A 158 4.26 18.09 -32.02
N SER A 159 5.55 18.29 -31.72
CA SER A 159 6.64 18.13 -32.69
C SER A 159 7.22 16.71 -32.62
N SER A 160 7.87 16.26 -33.71
CA SER A 160 8.64 15.01 -33.69
C SER A 160 10.00 15.13 -33.00
N ASN A 161 10.46 16.35 -32.67
CA ASN A 161 11.79 16.57 -32.07
C ASN A 161 11.70 16.78 -30.56
N GLY A 162 12.48 15.99 -29.81
CA GLY A 162 12.52 16.02 -28.35
C GLY A 162 11.64 14.94 -27.70
N ALA A 163 11.69 14.86 -26.37
CA ALA A 163 10.88 13.93 -25.59
C ALA A 163 9.44 14.44 -25.45
N PRO A 164 8.44 13.53 -25.39
CA PRO A 164 7.07 13.91 -25.08
C PRO A 164 6.97 14.49 -23.67
N LEU A 165 6.04 15.43 -23.47
CA LEU A 165 5.74 16.04 -22.17
C LEU A 165 4.48 15.41 -21.56
N SER A 166 4.40 15.33 -20.23
CA SER A 166 3.18 14.94 -19.50
C SER A 166 2.60 16.15 -18.73
N PRO A 167 1.89 17.06 -19.42
CA PRO A 167 1.35 18.27 -18.79
C PRO A 167 0.07 17.99 -17.98
N ASP A 168 -0.27 18.93 -17.11
CA ASP A 168 -1.59 18.96 -16.47
C ASP A 168 -2.64 19.57 -17.41
N LEU A 169 -2.24 20.63 -18.14
CA LEU A 169 -3.11 21.39 -19.04
C LEU A 169 -2.45 21.59 -20.40
N ILE A 170 -3.27 21.55 -21.44
CA ILE A 170 -2.84 21.74 -22.82
C ILE A 170 -3.52 22.98 -23.37
N VAL A 171 -2.73 23.96 -23.82
CA VAL A 171 -3.26 25.14 -24.49
C VAL A 171 -3.84 24.73 -25.84
N PRO A 172 -5.12 25.06 -26.13
CA PRO A 172 -5.74 24.77 -27.41
C PRO A 172 -4.96 25.38 -28.58
N PRO A 173 -4.91 24.71 -29.74
CA PRO A 173 -4.19 25.23 -30.91
C PRO A 173 -4.91 26.42 -31.56
N ASP A 174 -6.19 26.63 -31.26
CA ASP A 174 -7.03 27.60 -31.95
C ASP A 174 -6.95 28.98 -31.30
N ASN A 175 -6.72 29.98 -32.14
CA ASN A 175 -6.86 31.38 -31.75
C ASN A 175 -8.27 31.92 -32.11
N PRO A 176 -8.71 33.02 -31.47
CA PRO A 176 -9.90 33.75 -31.87
C PRO A 176 -9.88 34.13 -33.35
N THR A 177 -11.00 33.88 -34.04
CA THR A 177 -11.19 34.39 -35.40
C THR A 177 -11.45 35.89 -35.33
N ILE A 178 -10.53 36.69 -35.89
CA ILE A 178 -10.65 38.15 -35.90
C ILE A 178 -11.23 38.59 -37.26
N PRO A 179 -12.41 39.23 -37.29
CA PRO A 179 -13.04 39.63 -38.55
C PRO A 179 -12.14 40.52 -39.41
N GLY A 180 -11.96 40.14 -40.69
CA GLY A 180 -11.18 40.91 -41.66
C GLY A 180 -9.66 40.73 -41.57
N LEU A 181 -9.16 39.81 -40.74
CA LEU A 181 -7.73 39.52 -40.59
C LEU A 181 -7.43 38.03 -40.87
N PRO A 182 -6.21 37.69 -41.32
CA PRO A 182 -5.81 36.30 -41.50
C PRO A 182 -5.81 35.54 -40.16
N PRO A 183 -6.01 34.21 -40.18
CA PRO A 183 -5.90 33.37 -38.98
C PRO A 183 -4.55 33.58 -38.28
N LEU A 184 -4.59 33.69 -36.95
CA LEU A 184 -3.37 33.76 -36.16
C LEU A 184 -2.74 32.36 -36.04
N PRO A 185 -1.40 32.26 -35.99
CA PRO A 185 -0.76 30.99 -35.65
C PRO A 185 -1.21 30.54 -34.25
N PRO A 186 -1.11 29.25 -33.90
CA PRO A 186 -1.46 28.77 -32.55
C PRO A 186 -0.78 29.58 -31.44
N PRO A 187 -1.40 29.74 -30.26
CA PRO A 187 -0.77 30.43 -29.12
C PRO A 187 0.58 29.81 -28.79
N GLN A 188 1.66 30.59 -28.85
CA GLN A 188 3.03 30.15 -28.62
C GLN A 188 3.80 31.11 -27.72
N ILE A 189 4.75 30.56 -26.99
CA ILE A 189 5.72 31.32 -26.20
C ILE A 189 6.94 31.57 -27.09
N SER A 190 7.33 32.84 -27.23
CA SER A 190 8.48 33.22 -28.07
C SER A 190 9.80 32.76 -27.44
N PRO A 191 10.89 32.51 -28.19
CA PRO A 191 12.19 32.11 -27.63
C PRO A 191 12.75 33.06 -26.57
N SER A 192 12.46 34.36 -26.68
CA SER A 192 12.62 35.37 -25.62
C SER A 192 11.36 36.21 -25.55
N GLY A 193 10.93 36.56 -24.34
CA GLY A 193 9.60 37.09 -24.12
C GLY A 193 9.34 37.56 -22.71
N LYS A 194 8.06 37.79 -22.44
CA LYS A 194 7.56 38.30 -21.17
C LYS A 194 6.29 37.54 -20.82
N VAL A 195 6.17 37.07 -19.57
CA VAL A 195 4.99 36.37 -19.05
C VAL A 195 4.64 36.89 -17.67
N PHE A 196 3.39 37.24 -17.41
CA PHE A 196 2.93 37.54 -16.05
C PHE A 196 1.59 36.92 -15.74
N LEU A 197 1.33 36.80 -14.44
CA LEU A 197 0.14 36.20 -13.87
C LEU A 197 -0.71 37.25 -13.16
N THR A 198 -2.03 37.16 -13.27
CA THR A 198 -2.96 38.02 -12.54
C THR A 198 -4.12 37.22 -11.96
N MET A 199 -4.63 37.71 -10.84
CA MET A 199 -5.90 37.24 -10.26
C MET A 199 -7.09 37.58 -11.18
N PRO A 200 -8.26 36.95 -10.96
CA PRO A 200 -9.45 37.22 -11.73
C PRO A 200 -9.85 38.70 -11.75
N GLY A 201 -10.35 39.17 -12.90
CA GLY A 201 -10.89 40.54 -13.05
C GLY A 201 -9.87 41.63 -13.42
N VAL A 202 -8.57 41.31 -13.48
CA VAL A 202 -7.54 42.24 -13.96
C VAL A 202 -7.52 42.25 -15.50
N ASN A 203 -7.41 43.45 -16.09
CA ASN A 203 -7.16 43.63 -17.53
C ASN A 203 -5.88 44.44 -17.74
N ALA A 204 -4.87 43.79 -18.32
CA ALA A 204 -3.56 44.39 -18.58
C ALA A 204 -3.17 44.38 -20.08
N PHE A 205 -4.12 44.14 -20.99
CA PHE A 205 -3.84 44.14 -22.43
C PHE A 205 -3.33 45.49 -22.95
N GLY A 206 -2.48 45.44 -23.97
CA GLY A 206 -1.90 46.61 -24.63
C GLY A 206 -0.76 47.28 -23.88
N ASN A 207 -0.45 46.85 -22.65
CA ASN A 207 0.72 47.35 -21.91
C ASN A 207 2.01 46.69 -22.41
N THR A 208 3.12 47.41 -22.36
CA THR A 208 4.45 46.85 -22.62
C THR A 208 5.10 46.37 -21.32
N CYS A 209 5.03 47.19 -20.26
CA CYS A 209 5.37 46.84 -18.88
C CYS A 209 4.15 47.14 -17.98
N PRO A 210 3.35 46.14 -17.57
CA PRO A 210 2.19 46.35 -16.71
C PRO A 210 2.59 46.80 -15.29
N PRO A 211 1.72 47.53 -14.56
CA PRO A 211 2.02 47.99 -13.20
C PRO A 211 1.98 46.85 -12.17
N ASN A 212 3.00 46.79 -11.29
CA ASN A 212 3.20 45.69 -10.34
C ASN A 212 2.01 45.42 -9.39
N SER A 213 1.23 46.44 -9.02
CA SER A 213 0.14 46.28 -8.04
C SER A 213 -1.02 45.39 -8.51
N GLN A 214 -1.04 44.98 -9.78
CA GLN A 214 -2.08 44.14 -10.39
C GLN A 214 -1.58 42.74 -10.77
N ILE A 215 -0.33 42.43 -10.42
CA ILE A 215 0.41 41.26 -10.90
C ILE A 215 0.74 40.37 -9.71
N VAL A 216 0.58 39.06 -9.89
CA VAL A 216 0.95 38.05 -8.90
C VAL A 216 2.42 37.65 -9.03
N ASP A 217 2.89 37.48 -10.26
CA ASP A 217 4.29 37.23 -10.62
C ASP A 217 4.57 37.69 -12.06
N PHE A 218 5.75 38.22 -12.36
CA PHE A 218 6.15 38.66 -13.70
C PHE A 218 7.58 38.26 -14.07
N VAL A 219 7.72 37.51 -15.16
CA VAL A 219 9.02 37.09 -15.68
C VAL A 219 9.26 37.65 -17.08
N GLY A 220 10.28 38.50 -17.21
CA GLY A 220 10.94 38.76 -18.48
C GLY A 220 12.03 37.72 -18.71
N TYR A 221 11.88 36.88 -19.74
CA TYR A 221 12.78 35.76 -20.00
C TYR A 221 13.55 35.90 -21.31
N GLY A 222 14.82 35.51 -21.28
CA GLY A 222 15.79 35.74 -22.34
C GLY A 222 16.38 37.15 -22.30
N ALA A 223 17.62 37.29 -22.80
CA ALA A 223 18.43 38.50 -22.62
C ALA A 223 17.88 39.80 -23.25
N THR A 224 16.84 39.71 -24.08
CA THR A 224 16.29 40.85 -24.84
C THR A 224 14.93 41.32 -24.34
N ALA A 225 14.38 40.73 -23.27
CA ALA A 225 13.09 41.15 -22.73
C ALA A 225 13.14 42.62 -22.26
N SER A 226 12.22 43.42 -22.79
CA SER A 226 12.13 44.87 -22.55
C SER A 226 11.62 45.26 -21.16
N CYS A 227 10.98 44.31 -20.46
CA CYS A 227 10.45 44.49 -19.11
C CYS A 227 10.61 43.19 -18.34
N TYR A 228 10.90 43.31 -17.05
CA TYR A 228 11.23 42.23 -16.12
C TYR A 228 11.15 42.79 -14.71
N GLU A 229 11.09 41.91 -13.72
CA GLU A 229 11.22 42.30 -12.32
C GLU A 229 12.70 42.48 -11.94
N GLY A 230 12.96 43.48 -11.11
CA GLY A 230 14.28 43.75 -10.55
C GLY A 230 15.31 44.24 -11.56
N SER A 231 16.51 43.66 -11.49
CA SER A 231 17.72 44.23 -12.10
C SER A 231 17.97 43.84 -13.56
N GLY A 232 17.27 42.82 -14.06
CA GLY A 232 17.46 42.28 -15.40
C GLY A 232 16.49 41.13 -15.70
N PRO A 233 16.34 40.73 -16.98
CA PRO A 233 15.59 39.54 -17.33
C PRO A 233 16.38 38.27 -16.95
N THR A 234 15.77 37.10 -17.14
CA THR A 234 16.51 35.84 -17.03
C THR A 234 17.64 35.76 -18.07
N GLY A 235 18.57 34.82 -17.88
CA GLY A 235 19.56 34.49 -18.91
C GLY A 235 18.95 33.97 -20.22
N THR A 236 19.77 33.87 -21.27
CA THR A 236 19.37 33.36 -22.59
C THR A 236 19.04 31.87 -22.56
N THR A 237 17.79 31.52 -22.89
CA THR A 237 17.33 30.14 -23.06
C THR A 237 17.60 29.62 -24.49
N GLY A 238 17.58 28.31 -24.68
CA GLY A 238 17.78 27.67 -25.98
C GLY A 238 17.16 26.28 -26.05
N ASN A 239 17.43 25.52 -27.12
CA ASN A 239 16.77 24.24 -27.37
C ASN A 239 16.97 23.23 -26.23
N SER A 240 18.13 23.23 -25.56
CA SER A 240 18.43 22.34 -24.43
C SER A 240 18.35 23.00 -23.06
N THR A 241 17.90 24.26 -22.97
CA THR A 241 17.86 25.01 -21.69
C THR A 241 16.55 25.76 -21.47
N ALA A 242 16.11 25.83 -20.22
CA ALA A 242 14.96 26.60 -19.75
C ALA A 242 15.41 27.62 -18.71
N ALA A 243 14.57 28.64 -18.47
CA ALA A 243 14.71 29.48 -17.29
C ALA A 243 14.05 28.76 -16.11
N LEU A 244 14.82 28.46 -15.07
CA LEU A 244 14.39 27.74 -13.87
C LEU A 244 14.47 28.68 -12.67
N ARG A 245 13.33 28.94 -12.03
CA ARG A 245 13.33 29.66 -10.75
C ARG A 245 14.04 28.79 -9.71
N LYS A 246 14.99 29.39 -8.99
CA LYS A 246 15.84 28.73 -8.00
C LYS A 246 15.02 28.09 -6.88
N ALA A 247 15.63 27.08 -6.26
CA ALA A 247 14.99 26.25 -5.23
C ALA A 247 13.62 25.70 -5.68
N GLY A 248 13.49 25.38 -6.97
CA GLY A 248 12.27 24.81 -7.52
C GLY A 248 11.06 25.76 -7.49
N GLY A 249 11.28 27.07 -7.44
CA GLY A 249 10.21 28.08 -7.32
C GLY A 249 10.17 28.79 -5.97
N CYS A 250 10.95 28.35 -4.98
CA CYS A 250 10.92 28.97 -3.65
C CYS A 250 11.70 30.28 -3.53
N THR A 251 12.61 30.57 -4.47
CA THR A 251 13.35 31.83 -4.51
C THR A 251 12.62 32.84 -5.38
N ASP A 252 12.12 33.89 -4.74
CA ASP A 252 11.37 34.95 -5.38
C ASP A 252 11.65 36.25 -4.61
N ALA A 253 12.54 37.07 -5.16
CA ALA A 253 12.99 38.33 -4.59
C ALA A 253 12.53 39.51 -5.46
N ASP A 254 11.46 39.30 -6.25
CA ASP A 254 10.98 40.20 -7.29
C ASP A 254 12.12 40.65 -8.23
N ASN A 255 13.03 39.73 -8.59
CA ASN A 255 14.18 40.03 -9.44
C ASN A 255 14.56 38.85 -10.33
N ASN A 256 14.08 38.87 -11.58
CA ASN A 256 14.21 37.74 -12.48
C ASN A 256 15.67 37.32 -12.73
N ALA A 257 16.61 38.26 -12.78
CA ALA A 257 18.04 37.98 -12.97
C ALA A 257 18.68 37.23 -11.79
N SER A 258 18.22 37.47 -10.55
CA SER A 258 18.73 36.75 -9.38
C SER A 258 17.97 35.44 -9.13
N ASP A 259 16.70 35.39 -9.50
CA ASP A 259 15.79 34.32 -9.09
C ASP A 259 15.83 33.14 -10.05
N PHE A 260 16.28 33.32 -11.28
CA PHE A 260 16.34 32.27 -12.29
C PHE A 260 17.78 31.87 -12.65
N ASP A 261 17.97 30.56 -12.81
CA ASP A 261 19.12 29.99 -13.52
C ASP A 261 18.69 29.54 -14.91
N VAL A 262 19.64 29.49 -15.85
CA VAL A 262 19.43 28.84 -17.15
C VAL A 262 20.12 27.47 -17.12
N SER A 263 19.32 26.41 -17.19
CA SER A 263 19.81 25.03 -17.11
C SER A 263 18.90 24.08 -17.90
N ALA A 264 19.23 22.78 -17.89
CA ALA A 264 18.41 21.80 -18.59
C ALA A 264 16.96 21.81 -18.08
N PRO A 265 15.95 21.78 -18.95
CA PRO A 265 14.55 21.77 -18.54
C PRO A 265 14.24 20.55 -17.66
N SER A 266 13.53 20.78 -16.58
CA SER A 266 13.10 19.76 -15.61
C SER A 266 11.64 20.04 -15.24
N PRO A 267 10.69 19.67 -16.11
CA PRO A 267 9.27 19.95 -15.93
C PRO A 267 8.68 19.11 -14.80
N ARG A 268 7.81 19.74 -14.01
CA ARG A 268 7.04 19.18 -12.91
C ARG A 268 5.58 19.57 -13.07
N ASN A 269 4.72 18.69 -12.61
CA ASN A 269 3.26 18.78 -12.73
C ASN A 269 2.60 18.46 -11.39
N SER A 270 1.28 18.39 -11.36
CA SER A 270 0.49 18.12 -10.14
C SER A 270 0.83 16.80 -9.43
N ARG A 271 1.54 15.88 -10.09
CA ARG A 271 1.96 14.57 -9.56
C ARG A 271 3.39 14.55 -9.05
N SER A 272 4.12 15.64 -9.25
CA SER A 272 5.48 15.76 -8.73
C SER A 272 5.46 15.85 -7.20
N PRO A 273 6.50 15.35 -6.51
CA PRO A 273 6.60 15.48 -5.06
C PRO A 273 6.47 16.95 -4.62
N GLN A 274 5.84 17.18 -3.47
CA GLN A 274 5.73 18.51 -2.89
C GLN A 274 7.11 19.14 -2.67
N ASN A 275 7.24 20.43 -2.98
CA ASN A 275 8.45 21.23 -2.77
C ASN A 275 8.23 22.27 -1.67
N PHE A 276 8.65 21.98 -0.45
CA PHE A 276 8.46 22.92 0.67
C PHE A 276 9.48 24.06 0.63
N CYS A 277 9.01 25.31 0.67
CA CYS A 277 9.87 26.50 0.75
C CYS A 277 10.43 26.72 2.16
N GLY A 278 11.24 25.78 2.62
CA GLY A 278 11.82 25.76 3.95
C GLY A 278 12.04 24.34 4.45
N THR A 279 11.99 24.16 5.77
CA THR A 279 12.02 22.82 6.36
C THR A 279 10.68 22.14 6.14
N ALA A 280 10.68 21.00 5.44
CA ALA A 280 9.48 20.23 5.23
C ALA A 280 8.89 19.75 6.59
N PRO A 281 7.59 19.95 6.84
CA PRO A 281 6.93 19.41 8.02
C PRO A 281 6.90 17.87 7.99
N SER A 282 6.66 17.24 9.14
CA SER A 282 6.43 15.79 9.19
C SER A 282 5.06 15.45 8.60
N ALA A 283 4.97 14.31 7.91
CA ALA A 283 3.69 13.76 7.49
C ALA A 283 2.83 13.43 8.72
N VAL A 284 1.52 13.59 8.62
CA VAL A 284 0.59 13.19 9.70
C VAL A 284 -0.22 12.00 9.21
N ILE A 285 -0.18 10.89 9.95
CA ILE A 285 -0.93 9.66 9.63
C ILE A 285 -1.98 9.37 10.70
N GLN A 286 -3.23 9.15 10.29
CA GLN A 286 -4.36 8.91 11.19
C GLN A 286 -5.45 8.08 10.51
N PHE A 287 -6.36 7.51 11.31
CA PHE A 287 -7.61 6.99 10.76
C PHE A 287 -8.51 8.13 10.28
N SER A 288 -9.30 7.88 9.24
CA SER A 288 -10.30 8.86 8.76
C SER A 288 -11.44 9.08 9.76
N GLN A 289 -11.72 8.10 10.62
CA GLN A 289 -12.83 8.09 11.57
C GLN A 289 -12.41 7.46 12.90
N ALA A 290 -12.92 8.01 14.01
CA ALA A 290 -12.67 7.50 15.36
C ALA A 290 -13.52 6.27 15.71
N THR A 291 -14.62 6.07 14.98
CA THR A 291 -15.51 4.93 15.10
C THR A 291 -16.00 4.53 13.72
N LEU A 292 -15.93 3.24 13.41
CA LEU A 292 -16.55 2.63 12.23
C LEU A 292 -17.51 1.54 12.72
N SER A 293 -18.59 1.32 11.99
CA SER A 293 -19.56 0.27 12.31
C SER A 293 -19.92 -0.54 11.09
N THR A 294 -20.09 -1.85 11.27
CA THR A 294 -20.46 -2.81 10.24
C THR A 294 -21.31 -3.92 10.84
N THR A 295 -21.80 -4.85 10.03
CA THR A 295 -22.40 -6.11 10.50
C THR A 295 -21.37 -7.23 10.52
N GLU A 296 -21.49 -8.21 11.40
CA GLU A 296 -20.58 -9.36 11.52
C GLU A 296 -20.47 -10.16 10.22
N ASN A 297 -21.61 -10.42 9.57
CA ASN A 297 -21.68 -11.09 8.28
C ASN A 297 -21.13 -10.30 7.08
N SER A 298 -20.52 -9.13 7.29
CA SER A 298 -19.88 -8.36 6.21
C SER A 298 -18.63 -9.06 5.65
N GLY A 299 -18.10 -10.07 6.35
CA GLY A 299 -16.91 -10.83 5.97
C GLY A 299 -15.62 -10.08 6.25
N SER A 300 -15.53 -8.79 5.93
CA SER A 300 -14.41 -7.94 6.36
C SER A 300 -14.81 -6.48 6.52
N ILE A 301 -13.99 -5.73 7.26
CA ILE A 301 -14.11 -4.28 7.39
C ILE A 301 -12.85 -3.57 6.89
N GLY A 302 -13.04 -2.55 6.07
CA GLY A 302 -11.99 -1.67 5.56
C GLY A 302 -11.83 -0.41 6.42
N LEU A 303 -10.66 -0.18 7.00
CA LEU A 303 -10.34 1.04 7.75
C LEU A 303 -9.43 1.94 6.92
N LEU A 304 -9.94 3.13 6.57
CA LEU A 304 -9.20 4.11 5.81
C LEU A 304 -8.21 4.86 6.72
N VAL A 305 -6.93 4.79 6.36
CA VAL A 305 -5.84 5.52 7.00
C VAL A 305 -5.35 6.59 6.04
N THR A 306 -5.38 7.85 6.46
CA THR A 306 -4.98 9.01 5.68
C THR A 306 -3.60 9.52 6.08
N ARG A 307 -2.84 10.02 5.12
CA ARG A 307 -1.58 10.73 5.28
C ARG A 307 -1.71 12.15 4.73
N THR A 308 -1.47 13.15 5.56
CA THR A 308 -1.59 14.57 5.22
C THR A 308 -0.30 15.35 5.49
N VAL A 309 -0.33 16.65 5.20
CA VAL A 309 0.74 17.64 5.41
C VAL A 309 1.93 17.46 4.48
N ASN A 310 2.73 16.41 4.65
CA ASN A 310 3.87 16.12 3.79
C ASN A 310 3.73 14.75 3.14
N THR A 311 3.57 14.74 1.82
CA THR A 311 3.46 13.52 1.02
C THR A 311 4.65 13.30 0.09
N SER A 312 5.67 14.16 0.14
CA SER A 312 6.81 14.14 -0.80
C SER A 312 7.70 12.90 -0.68
N GLY A 313 7.72 12.24 0.48
CA GLY A 313 8.58 11.11 0.78
C GLY A 313 7.84 9.81 1.07
N VAL A 314 8.60 8.78 1.44
CA VAL A 314 8.06 7.52 1.96
C VAL A 314 7.83 7.67 3.47
N SER A 315 6.68 7.19 3.95
CA SER A 315 6.37 7.10 5.38
C SER A 315 5.81 5.73 5.71
N THR A 316 6.04 5.23 6.93
CA THR A 316 5.42 3.99 7.39
C THR A 316 4.70 4.18 8.71
N VAL A 317 3.72 3.33 8.99
CA VAL A 317 3.06 3.22 10.29
C VAL A 317 2.65 1.77 10.52
N ASP A 318 2.79 1.28 11.73
CA ASP A 318 2.29 -0.03 12.13
C ASP A 318 0.82 0.08 12.57
N TYR A 319 0.06 -0.99 12.41
CA TYR A 319 -1.28 -1.13 12.97
C TYR A 319 -1.44 -2.47 13.67
N ALA A 320 -2.29 -2.51 14.69
CA ALA A 320 -2.68 -3.73 15.38
C ALA A 320 -4.12 -3.63 15.88
N THR A 321 -4.84 -4.74 15.80
CA THR A 321 -6.11 -4.94 16.50
C THR A 321 -5.88 -5.32 17.96
N SER A 322 -6.81 -4.95 18.83
CA SER A 322 -6.83 -5.38 20.23
C SER A 322 -8.25 -5.43 20.77
N ASP A 323 -8.52 -6.40 21.64
CA ASP A 323 -9.77 -6.55 22.37
C ASP A 323 -9.57 -6.67 23.88
N SER A 324 -10.68 -6.79 24.61
CA SER A 324 -10.71 -7.09 26.04
C SER A 324 -11.56 -8.31 26.38
N SER A 325 -11.86 -9.16 25.39
CA SER A 325 -12.73 -10.33 25.56
C SER A 325 -12.05 -11.45 26.36
N GLY A 326 -10.73 -11.57 26.28
CA GLY A 326 -9.97 -12.62 26.95
C GLY A 326 -10.38 -14.02 26.49
N ALA A 327 -10.44 -14.97 27.43
CA ALA A 327 -10.80 -16.38 27.14
C ALA A 327 -12.29 -16.68 27.34
N ASN A 328 -13.16 -15.66 27.28
CA ASN A 328 -14.60 -15.86 27.39
C ASN A 328 -15.13 -16.77 26.25
N ASN A 329 -16.27 -17.41 26.49
CA ASN A 329 -16.97 -18.14 25.44
C ASN A 329 -17.55 -17.15 24.43
N CYS A 330 -17.63 -17.55 23.16
CA CYS A 330 -18.24 -16.81 22.05
C CYS A 330 -19.77 -16.80 22.11
N SER A 331 -20.37 -16.81 23.30
CA SER A 331 -21.84 -16.71 23.45
C SER A 331 -22.19 -15.69 24.54
N VAL A 332 -21.20 -14.89 24.93
CA VAL A 332 -21.23 -14.06 26.12
C VAL A 332 -21.56 -12.64 25.71
N VAL A 333 -22.79 -12.23 26.02
CA VAL A 333 -23.26 -10.85 25.84
C VAL A 333 -22.58 -9.90 26.83
N ASN A 334 -21.44 -9.34 26.44
CA ASN A 334 -20.70 -8.36 27.25
C ASN A 334 -20.28 -7.09 26.48
N GLY A 335 -20.52 -7.06 25.16
CA GLY A 335 -20.22 -5.91 24.29
C GLY A 335 -18.76 -5.84 23.83
N ASN A 336 -17.96 -6.87 24.06
CA ASN A 336 -16.56 -6.93 23.66
C ASN A 336 -16.36 -8.03 22.60
N ALA A 337 -16.04 -7.58 21.39
CA ALA A 337 -15.65 -8.48 20.32
C ALA A 337 -14.30 -9.14 20.65
N SER A 338 -14.05 -10.29 20.07
CA SER A 338 -13.02 -11.25 20.43
C SER A 338 -12.28 -11.71 19.20
N SER A 339 -10.95 -11.65 19.24
CA SER A 339 -10.08 -12.17 18.17
C SER A 339 -10.14 -13.70 17.97
N ARG A 340 -10.90 -14.39 18.84
CA ARG A 340 -11.20 -15.82 18.77
C ARG A 340 -12.58 -16.11 18.16
N CYS A 341 -13.50 -15.16 18.22
CA CYS A 341 -14.92 -15.36 17.94
C CYS A 341 -15.40 -14.52 16.76
N ASP A 342 -15.09 -13.22 16.74
CA ASP A 342 -15.84 -12.24 15.92
C ASP A 342 -14.95 -11.55 14.87
N TYR A 343 -13.62 -11.57 15.08
CA TYR A 343 -12.66 -11.03 14.13
C TYR A 343 -11.33 -11.76 14.18
N ILE A 344 -10.49 -11.54 13.16
CA ILE A 344 -9.13 -12.06 13.15
C ILE A 344 -8.15 -10.96 13.54
N THR A 345 -7.33 -11.25 14.56
CA THR A 345 -6.19 -10.38 14.93
C THR A 345 -5.44 -9.96 13.68
N SER A 346 -5.39 -8.67 13.39
CA SER A 346 -4.78 -8.12 12.18
C SER A 346 -3.68 -7.15 12.56
N ILE A 347 -2.45 -7.46 12.15
CA ILE A 347 -1.26 -6.68 12.47
C ILE A 347 -0.46 -6.47 11.18
N GLY A 348 0.11 -5.27 11.00
CA GLY A 348 1.00 -5.05 9.88
C GLY A 348 1.56 -3.63 9.81
N THR A 349 2.32 -3.38 8.75
CA THR A 349 2.89 -2.05 8.45
C THR A 349 2.31 -1.52 7.15
N LEU A 350 1.74 -0.32 7.21
CA LEU A 350 1.38 0.47 6.05
C LEU A 350 2.60 1.25 5.58
N GLN A 351 2.89 1.20 4.28
CA GLN A 351 3.92 2.02 3.63
C GLN A 351 3.25 2.93 2.63
N PHE A 352 3.39 4.23 2.81
CA PHE A 352 2.97 5.24 1.86
C PHE A 352 4.16 5.62 1.00
N ALA A 353 4.07 5.39 -0.32
CA ALA A 353 5.02 5.91 -1.29
C ALA A 353 4.87 7.44 -1.43
N ALA A 354 5.81 8.11 -2.10
CA ALA A 354 5.67 9.54 -2.39
C ALA A 354 4.35 9.81 -3.15
N GLY A 355 3.61 10.82 -2.71
CA GLY A 355 2.30 11.21 -3.24
C GLY A 355 1.10 10.41 -2.73
N GLU A 356 1.28 9.21 -2.16
CA GLU A 356 0.15 8.42 -1.65
C GLU A 356 -0.48 9.06 -0.40
N THR A 357 -1.77 9.38 -0.43
CA THR A 357 -2.47 10.06 0.67
C THR A 357 -3.34 9.14 1.51
N PHE A 358 -3.58 7.89 1.08
CA PHE A 358 -4.38 6.94 1.85
C PHE A 358 -3.93 5.49 1.66
N LYS A 359 -4.27 4.66 2.65
CA LYS A 359 -4.20 3.20 2.62
C LYS A 359 -5.43 2.61 3.28
N LEU A 360 -5.76 1.37 2.93
CA LEU A 360 -6.85 0.62 3.54
C LEU A 360 -6.27 -0.55 4.34
N ILE A 361 -6.67 -0.66 5.61
CA ILE A 361 -6.49 -1.87 6.41
C ILE A 361 -7.74 -2.71 6.23
N ASN A 362 -7.60 -4.00 5.92
CA ASN A 362 -8.73 -4.93 5.84
C ASN A 362 -8.66 -5.92 6.99
N ILE A 363 -9.69 -5.96 7.83
CA ILE A 363 -9.78 -6.88 8.96
C ILE A 363 -10.85 -7.93 8.63
N PRO A 364 -10.49 -9.23 8.52
CA PRO A 364 -11.47 -10.30 8.40
C PRO A 364 -12.35 -10.37 9.65
N LEU A 365 -13.65 -10.46 9.42
CA LEU A 365 -14.67 -10.70 10.44
C LEU A 365 -15.11 -12.16 10.39
N ILE A 366 -15.48 -12.69 11.53
CA ILE A 366 -16.04 -14.02 11.68
C ILE A 366 -17.53 -13.80 11.94
N ASP A 367 -18.35 -14.46 11.13
CA ASP A 367 -19.81 -14.49 11.34
C ASP A 367 -20.11 -15.73 12.18
N ASP A 368 -21.13 -15.69 13.01
CA ASP A 368 -21.54 -16.84 13.79
C ASP A 368 -23.06 -17.02 13.83
N SER A 369 -23.57 -17.65 14.88
CA SER A 369 -25.00 -17.90 15.01
C SER A 369 -25.50 -17.66 16.43
N TYR A 370 -24.70 -17.07 17.32
CA TYR A 370 -25.16 -16.59 18.61
C TYR A 370 -25.81 -15.22 18.44
N ALA A 371 -26.75 -14.90 19.34
CA ALA A 371 -27.34 -13.58 19.40
C ALA A 371 -26.67 -12.85 20.57
N GLU A 372 -25.57 -12.17 20.28
CA GLU A 372 -24.68 -11.56 21.26
C GLU A 372 -24.90 -10.05 21.40
N GLY A 373 -25.60 -9.44 20.43
CA GLY A 373 -25.84 -8.01 20.38
C GLY A 373 -24.61 -7.22 19.91
N THR A 374 -24.65 -5.90 20.04
CA THR A 374 -23.57 -5.05 19.52
C THR A 374 -22.29 -5.16 20.36
N GLU A 375 -21.18 -5.39 19.67
CA GLU A 375 -19.85 -5.53 20.28
C GLU A 375 -18.82 -4.59 19.66
N ASN A 376 -17.63 -4.50 20.27
CA ASN A 376 -16.55 -3.69 19.74
C ASN A 376 -15.14 -4.19 20.04
N PHE A 377 -14.20 -3.81 19.17
CA PHE A 377 -12.76 -3.94 19.36
C PHE A 377 -12.02 -2.68 18.87
N LEU A 378 -10.74 -2.56 19.17
CA LEU A 378 -9.91 -1.41 18.80
C LEU A 378 -8.89 -1.73 17.72
N VAL A 379 -8.57 -0.75 16.90
CA VAL A 379 -7.42 -0.77 15.98
C VAL A 379 -6.55 0.45 16.25
N THR A 380 -5.26 0.24 16.50
CA THR A 380 -4.32 1.31 16.90
C THR A 380 -3.15 1.41 15.94
N LEU A 381 -2.82 2.65 15.55
CA LEU A 381 -1.61 2.99 14.80
C LEU A 381 -0.43 3.21 15.75
N SER A 382 0.77 2.74 15.37
CA SER A 382 1.99 2.88 16.18
C SER A 382 3.25 2.97 15.32
N ASN A 383 4.39 3.29 15.95
CA ASN A 383 5.73 3.32 15.33
C ASN A 383 5.81 4.05 13.96
N PRO A 384 5.29 5.29 13.83
CA PRO A 384 5.41 6.00 12.57
C PRO A 384 6.89 6.27 12.24
N THR A 385 7.27 6.12 10.96
CA THR A 385 8.58 6.56 10.44
C THR A 385 8.38 7.63 9.38
N ALA A 386 9.21 8.68 9.43
CA ALA A 386 9.07 9.88 8.59
C ALA A 386 7.64 10.47 8.64
N ALA A 387 6.98 10.35 9.79
CA ALA A 387 5.64 10.82 10.06
C ALA A 387 5.41 10.97 11.58
N THR A 388 4.33 11.65 11.96
CA THR A 388 3.75 11.64 13.30
C THR A 388 2.33 11.08 13.24
N LEU A 389 1.83 10.59 14.37
CA LEU A 389 0.43 10.16 14.48
C LEU A 389 -0.49 11.38 14.63
N GLY A 390 -1.57 11.41 13.85
CA GLY A 390 -2.64 12.38 13.99
C GLY A 390 -3.71 11.94 14.98
N THR A 391 -4.90 12.53 14.89
CA THR A 391 -6.05 12.19 15.72
C THR A 391 -7.26 11.99 14.82
N PRO A 392 -7.85 10.78 14.78
CA PRO A 392 -7.62 9.63 15.66
C PRO A 392 -6.46 8.70 15.25
N ALA A 393 -5.58 8.35 16.20
CA ALA A 393 -4.58 7.29 16.04
C ALA A 393 -5.09 5.89 16.44
N THR A 394 -6.22 5.83 17.14
CA THR A 394 -6.96 4.62 17.47
C THR A 394 -8.39 4.78 17.01
N THR A 395 -8.95 3.75 16.37
CA THR A 395 -10.35 3.72 15.97
C THR A 395 -11.07 2.54 16.63
N THR A 396 -12.32 2.75 16.99
CA THR A 396 -13.21 1.72 17.53
C THR A 396 -14.01 1.11 16.39
N VAL A 397 -13.95 -0.22 16.24
CA VAL A 397 -14.81 -0.95 15.32
C VAL A 397 -15.99 -1.49 16.10
N VAL A 398 -17.19 -1.14 15.67
CA VAL A 398 -18.46 -1.60 16.26
C VAL A 398 -19.06 -2.66 15.34
N LEU A 399 -19.21 -3.88 15.85
CA LEU A 399 -19.84 -4.99 15.16
C LEU A 399 -21.31 -5.06 15.59
N ASN A 400 -22.22 -4.92 14.63
CA ASN A 400 -23.63 -5.14 14.86
C ASN A 400 -23.95 -6.59 14.49
N ASP A 401 -24.34 -7.34 15.50
CA ASP A 401 -24.87 -8.70 15.37
C ASP A 401 -26.03 -8.75 14.36
N ASN A 402 -25.99 -9.74 13.46
CA ASN A 402 -27.05 -10.01 12.48
C ASN A 402 -28.09 -11.01 12.98
N GLU A 403 -27.87 -11.62 14.14
CA GLU A 403 -28.72 -12.61 14.74
C GLU A 403 -29.68 -11.95 15.74
N THR A 404 -30.96 -12.26 15.61
CA THR A 404 -31.96 -11.86 16.62
C THR A 404 -32.21 -12.96 17.65
N THR A 405 -31.81 -14.19 17.33
CA THR A 405 -31.89 -15.39 18.16
C THR A 405 -30.80 -16.36 17.75
N THR A 406 -30.25 -17.11 18.71
CA THR A 406 -29.25 -18.14 18.42
C THR A 406 -29.75 -19.18 17.41
N GLY A 407 -28.95 -19.43 16.37
CA GLY A 407 -29.28 -20.24 15.20
C GLY A 407 -28.49 -21.55 15.09
N VAL A 408 -28.41 -22.06 13.85
CA VAL A 408 -27.67 -23.27 13.51
C VAL A 408 -26.22 -22.91 13.24
N ASN A 409 -25.30 -23.70 13.78
CA ASN A 409 -23.87 -23.48 13.64
C ASN A 409 -23.43 -23.45 12.15
N PRO A 410 -22.92 -22.30 11.64
CA PRO A 410 -22.55 -22.13 10.25
C PRO A 410 -21.34 -22.97 9.87
N ILE A 411 -20.56 -23.47 10.84
CA ILE A 411 -19.42 -24.37 10.58
C ILE A 411 -19.82 -25.63 9.82
N ASP A 412 -21.08 -26.06 9.90
CA ASP A 412 -21.57 -27.22 9.17
C ASP A 412 -21.72 -26.97 7.66
N GLN A 413 -21.74 -25.71 7.24
CA GLN A 413 -21.76 -25.32 5.84
C GLN A 413 -20.36 -25.38 5.22
N SER A 414 -20.23 -25.98 4.04
CA SER A 414 -18.93 -26.15 3.37
C SER A 414 -18.22 -24.82 3.08
N GLY A 415 -18.98 -23.78 2.69
CA GLY A 415 -18.43 -22.47 2.38
C GLY A 415 -17.80 -21.79 3.59
N PHE A 416 -18.56 -21.73 4.69
CA PHE A 416 -18.07 -21.21 5.96
C PHE A 416 -16.88 -22.01 6.48
N PHE A 417 -16.99 -23.35 6.54
CA PHE A 417 -15.88 -24.22 6.98
C PHE A 417 -14.58 -23.98 6.20
N VAL A 418 -14.66 -23.91 4.87
CA VAL A 418 -13.46 -23.66 4.05
C VAL A 418 -12.87 -22.29 4.35
N ARG A 419 -13.70 -21.24 4.42
CA ARG A 419 -13.24 -19.89 4.75
C ARG A 419 -12.55 -19.83 6.11
N GLU A 420 -13.13 -20.45 7.14
CA GLU A 420 -12.54 -20.47 8.49
C GLU A 420 -11.14 -21.10 8.49
N ASN A 421 -10.93 -22.18 7.72
CA ASN A 421 -9.60 -22.79 7.59
C ASN A 421 -8.58 -21.85 6.91
N TYR A 422 -9.01 -21.03 5.95
CA TYR A 422 -8.15 -20.02 5.33
C TYR A 422 -7.75 -18.93 6.32
N ILE A 423 -8.69 -18.38 7.07
CA ILE A 423 -8.40 -17.26 7.98
C ILE A 423 -7.69 -17.71 9.26
N ASP A 424 -8.04 -18.88 9.83
CA ASP A 424 -7.42 -19.40 11.05
C ASP A 424 -5.96 -19.84 10.81
N PHE A 425 -5.66 -20.41 9.65
CA PHE A 425 -4.35 -21.00 9.37
C PHE A 425 -3.47 -20.15 8.47
N LEU A 426 -4.04 -19.55 7.43
CA LEU A 426 -3.28 -18.77 6.44
C LEU A 426 -3.40 -17.25 6.67
N ASN A 427 -4.22 -16.81 7.63
CA ASN A 427 -4.44 -15.39 7.95
C ASN A 427 -4.85 -14.54 6.73
N ARG A 428 -5.64 -15.12 5.81
CA ARG A 428 -6.15 -14.43 4.63
C ARG A 428 -7.47 -15.01 4.16
N GLU A 429 -8.24 -14.23 3.41
CA GLU A 429 -9.39 -14.73 2.68
C GLU A 429 -8.96 -15.72 1.58
N PRO A 430 -9.82 -16.70 1.23
CA PRO A 430 -9.56 -17.57 0.10
C PRO A 430 -9.59 -16.79 -1.22
N ASP A 431 -8.70 -17.15 -2.14
CA ASP A 431 -8.86 -16.75 -3.53
C ASP A 431 -10.02 -17.53 -4.18
N ASN A 432 -10.65 -16.96 -5.21
CA ASN A 432 -11.82 -17.57 -5.84
C ASN A 432 -11.57 -19.01 -6.34
N ALA A 433 -10.37 -19.32 -6.84
CA ALA A 433 -10.06 -20.65 -7.35
C ALA A 433 -9.93 -21.66 -6.20
N GLY A 434 -9.16 -21.32 -5.17
CA GLY A 434 -9.00 -22.12 -3.96
C GLY A 434 -10.32 -22.35 -3.24
N ASN A 435 -11.13 -21.31 -3.06
CA ASN A 435 -12.44 -21.42 -2.41
C ASN A 435 -13.34 -22.45 -3.12
N ASN A 436 -13.50 -22.29 -4.43
CA ASN A 436 -14.35 -23.17 -5.24
C ASN A 436 -13.84 -24.62 -5.24
N PHE A 437 -12.53 -24.81 -5.30
CA PHE A 437 -11.92 -26.14 -5.26
C PHE A 437 -12.24 -26.87 -3.96
N TRP A 438 -11.95 -26.24 -2.80
CA TRP A 438 -12.13 -26.89 -1.51
C TRP A 438 -13.59 -27.10 -1.14
N ILE A 439 -14.48 -26.14 -1.47
CA ILE A 439 -15.93 -26.33 -1.33
C ILE A 439 -16.40 -27.49 -2.21
N GLY A 440 -15.91 -27.57 -3.44
CA GLY A 440 -16.22 -28.65 -4.38
C GLY A 440 -15.83 -30.04 -3.85
N GLU A 441 -14.65 -30.16 -3.22
CA GLU A 441 -14.19 -31.41 -2.61
C GLU A 441 -15.16 -31.96 -1.56
N ILE A 442 -15.77 -31.09 -0.75
CA ILE A 442 -16.77 -31.48 0.27
C ILE A 442 -18.12 -31.74 -0.39
N ASN A 443 -18.57 -30.85 -1.27
CA ASN A 443 -19.90 -30.93 -1.87
C ASN A 443 -20.08 -32.14 -2.79
N ASN A 444 -19.00 -32.64 -3.41
CA ASN A 444 -19.01 -33.87 -4.20
C ASN A 444 -19.41 -35.13 -3.39
N CYS A 445 -19.34 -35.06 -2.06
CA CYS A 445 -19.80 -36.13 -1.16
C CYS A 445 -21.25 -35.96 -0.68
N THR A 446 -21.91 -34.83 -0.91
CA THR A 446 -23.23 -34.54 -0.32
C THR A 446 -24.35 -35.24 -1.11
N PRO A 447 -25.34 -35.91 -0.43
CA PRO A 447 -25.61 -35.93 1.00
C PRO A 447 -25.11 -37.20 1.74
N LYS A 448 -23.94 -37.76 1.40
CA LYS A 448 -23.37 -38.98 2.02
C LYS A 448 -22.55 -38.61 3.27
N PRO A 449 -23.09 -38.74 4.50
CA PRO A 449 -22.49 -38.09 5.68
C PRO A 449 -21.07 -38.59 6.00
N GLN A 450 -20.83 -39.90 5.89
CA GLN A 450 -19.50 -40.48 6.11
C GLN A 450 -18.45 -39.97 5.09
N CYS A 451 -18.86 -39.75 3.84
CA CYS A 451 -18.00 -39.20 2.79
C CYS A 451 -17.69 -37.72 3.10
N THR A 452 -18.71 -36.96 3.49
CA THR A 452 -18.59 -35.54 3.85
C THR A 452 -17.66 -35.35 5.06
N GLU A 453 -17.79 -36.16 6.11
CA GLU A 453 -16.91 -36.11 7.27
C GLU A 453 -15.44 -36.33 6.88
N ILE A 454 -15.15 -37.40 6.12
CA ILE A 454 -13.80 -37.68 5.63
C ILE A 454 -13.26 -36.53 4.77
N LYS A 455 -14.10 -35.94 3.91
CA LYS A 455 -13.68 -34.79 3.09
C LYS A 455 -13.39 -33.56 3.94
N ARG A 456 -14.19 -33.25 4.96
CA ARG A 456 -13.91 -32.13 5.87
C ARG A 456 -12.58 -32.31 6.60
N ILE A 457 -12.30 -33.52 7.10
CA ILE A 457 -11.01 -33.86 7.72
C ILE A 457 -9.85 -33.63 6.73
N ASN A 458 -9.96 -34.17 5.51
CA ASN A 458 -8.90 -34.08 4.51
C ASN A 458 -8.67 -32.64 4.03
N VAL A 459 -9.74 -31.89 3.77
CA VAL A 459 -9.66 -30.48 3.36
C VAL A 459 -8.96 -29.67 4.45
N SER A 460 -9.38 -29.82 5.69
CA SER A 460 -8.79 -29.08 6.81
C SER A 460 -7.33 -29.46 7.06
N ALA A 461 -7.01 -30.76 7.03
CA ALA A 461 -5.62 -31.23 7.14
C ALA A 461 -4.72 -30.71 6.01
N ALA A 462 -5.26 -30.51 4.81
CA ALA A 462 -4.49 -30.03 3.67
C ALA A 462 -3.89 -28.63 3.88
N PHE A 463 -4.50 -27.78 4.72
CA PHE A 463 -3.93 -26.47 5.04
C PHE A 463 -2.64 -26.59 5.84
N PHE A 464 -2.60 -27.44 6.88
CA PHE A 464 -1.38 -27.70 7.65
C PHE A 464 -0.28 -28.35 6.80
N LEU A 465 -0.65 -29.16 5.82
CA LEU A 465 0.28 -29.84 4.91
C LEU A 465 0.67 -29.00 3.69
N SER A 466 0.05 -27.82 3.54
CA SER A 466 0.29 -26.96 2.38
C SER A 466 1.71 -26.39 2.42
N ILE A 467 2.27 -26.15 1.24
CA ILE A 467 3.54 -25.43 1.09
C ILE A 467 3.45 -24.07 1.78
N GLU A 468 2.31 -23.38 1.64
CA GLU A 468 2.09 -22.06 2.23
C GLU A 468 2.27 -22.10 3.75
N PHE A 469 1.59 -23.02 4.45
CA PHE A 469 1.68 -23.12 5.90
C PHE A 469 3.03 -23.69 6.39
N HIS A 470 3.63 -24.62 5.63
CA HIS A 470 4.97 -25.13 5.94
C HIS A 470 6.05 -24.05 5.89
N GLU A 471 5.97 -23.18 4.89
CA GLU A 471 6.95 -22.12 4.67
C GLU A 471 6.65 -20.81 5.43
N THR A 472 5.50 -20.76 6.10
CA THR A 472 5.09 -19.64 6.96
C THR A 472 4.95 -20.11 8.41
N GLY A 473 3.80 -20.64 8.83
CA GLY A 473 3.51 -21.06 10.21
C GLY A 473 4.56 -21.98 10.83
N TYR A 474 4.90 -23.10 10.18
CA TYR A 474 5.95 -23.99 10.72
C TYR A 474 7.35 -23.37 10.69
N LEU A 475 7.62 -22.45 9.77
CA LEU A 475 8.89 -21.73 9.78
C LEU A 475 8.97 -20.76 10.97
N VAL A 476 7.88 -20.08 11.34
CA VAL A 476 7.86 -19.22 12.55
C VAL A 476 8.22 -20.04 13.77
N GLU A 477 7.52 -21.15 14.02
CA GLU A 477 7.79 -22.01 15.19
C GLU A 477 9.26 -22.45 15.23
N ARG A 478 9.78 -22.96 14.10
CA ARG A 478 11.18 -23.40 14.00
C ARG A 478 12.19 -22.28 14.21
N LEU A 479 11.89 -21.05 13.80
CA LEU A 479 12.74 -19.88 14.07
C LEU A 479 12.82 -19.58 15.56
N TYR A 480 11.68 -19.65 16.28
CA TYR A 480 11.67 -19.47 17.73
C TYR A 480 12.43 -20.58 18.45
N LYS A 481 12.22 -21.84 18.05
CA LYS A 481 12.97 -22.96 18.61
C LYS A 481 14.47 -22.84 18.32
N ALA A 482 14.88 -22.55 17.09
CA ALA A 482 16.29 -22.36 16.76
C ALA A 482 16.93 -21.22 17.58
N ALA A 483 16.19 -20.13 17.80
CA ALA A 483 16.67 -18.97 18.54
C ALA A 483 16.65 -19.13 20.07
N TYR A 484 15.76 -19.94 20.64
CA TYR A 484 15.54 -19.92 22.09
C TYR A 484 15.38 -21.31 22.74
N GLY A 485 15.38 -22.38 21.95
CA GLY A 485 15.14 -23.74 22.43
C GLY A 485 13.69 -23.98 22.81
N ASP A 486 13.50 -24.91 23.73
CA ASP A 486 12.19 -25.30 24.24
C ASP A 486 11.87 -24.57 25.55
N ALA A 487 10.60 -24.26 25.76
CA ALA A 487 10.07 -23.99 27.08
C ALA A 487 9.95 -25.29 27.89
N THR A 488 9.85 -25.18 29.21
CA THR A 488 9.49 -26.31 30.08
C THR A 488 8.05 -26.14 30.56
N GLY A 489 7.20 -27.12 30.26
CA GLY A 489 5.82 -27.19 30.70
C GLY A 489 5.60 -28.28 31.75
N THR A 490 4.51 -28.17 32.53
CA THR A 490 4.02 -29.26 33.39
C THR A 490 2.88 -29.97 32.68
N SER A 491 2.84 -31.30 32.73
CA SER A 491 1.73 -32.14 32.30
C SER A 491 1.33 -33.07 33.45
N THR A 492 0.04 -33.30 33.62
CA THR A 492 -0.56 -34.31 34.51
C THR A 492 -1.24 -35.44 33.74
N ASN A 493 -1.01 -35.51 32.42
CA ASN A 493 -1.48 -36.60 31.57
C ASN A 493 -1.06 -37.97 32.13
N GLY A 494 -1.97 -38.94 32.08
CA GLY A 494 -1.78 -40.25 32.73
C GLY A 494 -1.87 -40.24 34.26
N GLY A 495 -2.29 -39.11 34.87
CA GLY A 495 -2.52 -38.98 36.31
C GLY A 495 -1.27 -38.72 37.14
N VAL A 496 -0.12 -38.46 36.50
CA VAL A 496 1.17 -38.19 37.17
C VAL A 496 1.78 -36.91 36.63
N SER A 497 2.12 -35.99 37.53
CA SER A 497 2.77 -34.74 37.17
C SER A 497 4.21 -34.97 36.70
N HIS A 498 4.53 -34.49 35.51
CA HIS A 498 5.87 -34.52 34.93
C HIS A 498 6.17 -33.26 34.12
N GLN A 499 7.45 -32.96 33.89
CA GLN A 499 7.87 -31.86 33.04
C GLN A 499 8.11 -32.36 31.62
N LEU A 500 7.71 -31.57 30.62
CA LEU A 500 7.97 -31.86 29.21
C LEU A 500 8.50 -30.63 28.47
N PRO A 501 9.37 -30.82 27.46
CA PRO A 501 9.80 -29.75 26.57
C PRO A 501 8.65 -29.34 25.64
N MET A 502 8.43 -28.03 25.55
CA MET A 502 7.35 -27.43 24.77
C MET A 502 7.91 -26.41 23.77
N PRO A 503 7.30 -26.26 22.58
CA PRO A 503 7.56 -25.10 21.74
C PRO A 503 7.42 -23.81 22.55
N ILE A 504 8.44 -22.94 22.47
CA ILE A 504 8.53 -21.74 23.30
C ILE A 504 7.63 -20.60 22.83
N ILE A 505 7.21 -20.63 21.58
CA ILE A 505 6.39 -19.60 20.94
C ILE A 505 4.97 -19.59 21.52
N ARG A 506 4.43 -18.39 21.72
CA ARG A 506 3.03 -18.15 22.14
C ARG A 506 2.17 -17.71 20.96
N LEU A 507 0.85 -17.88 21.06
CA LEU A 507 -0.09 -17.45 20.01
C LEU A 507 0.07 -15.96 19.67
N SER A 508 0.27 -15.12 20.68
CA SER A 508 0.48 -13.68 20.55
C SER A 508 1.74 -13.30 19.76
N GLU A 509 2.73 -14.20 19.70
CA GLU A 509 3.93 -14.06 18.86
C GLU A 509 3.71 -14.71 17.48
N PHE A 510 3.03 -15.86 17.45
CA PHE A 510 2.81 -16.66 16.23
C PHE A 510 1.96 -15.93 15.19
N VAL A 511 0.83 -15.34 15.57
CA VAL A 511 -0.09 -14.70 14.63
C VAL A 511 0.58 -13.53 13.88
N PRO A 512 1.15 -12.50 14.54
CA PRO A 512 1.80 -11.40 13.82
C PRO A 512 2.98 -11.87 12.96
N ASP A 513 3.79 -12.80 13.45
CA ASP A 513 4.96 -13.28 12.71
C ASP A 513 4.57 -14.14 11.51
N GLY A 514 3.51 -14.94 11.63
CA GLY A 514 2.91 -15.70 10.54
C GLY A 514 2.30 -14.79 9.47
N GLN A 515 1.59 -13.74 9.86
CA GLN A 515 1.05 -12.74 8.95
C GLN A 515 2.14 -12.03 8.16
N GLN A 516 3.25 -11.69 8.80
CA GLN A 516 4.37 -11.04 8.13
C GLN A 516 5.03 -11.95 7.08
N LEU A 517 5.22 -13.24 7.39
CA LEU A 517 5.77 -14.21 6.44
C LEU A 517 4.82 -14.53 5.28
N GLY A 518 3.53 -14.69 5.57
CA GLY A 518 2.50 -15.02 4.58
C GLY A 518 2.00 -13.86 3.72
N ARG A 519 2.44 -12.62 4.02
CA ARG A 519 1.89 -11.41 3.39
C ARG A 519 1.96 -11.45 1.86
N GLY A 520 0.80 -11.48 1.20
CA GLY A 520 0.70 -11.49 -0.26
C GLY A 520 1.14 -12.80 -0.92
N VAL A 521 1.38 -13.86 -0.14
CA VAL A 521 1.75 -15.18 -0.66
C VAL A 521 0.47 -15.93 -1.00
N ILE A 522 0.33 -16.33 -2.26
CA ILE A 522 -0.70 -17.27 -2.71
C ILE A 522 0.00 -18.31 -3.58
N VAL A 523 0.19 -19.52 -3.03
CA VAL A 523 0.95 -20.57 -3.72
C VAL A 523 0.30 -20.92 -5.06
N GLY A 524 1.11 -20.93 -6.11
CA GLY A 524 0.67 -21.21 -7.48
C GLY A 524 0.34 -19.98 -8.32
N GLN A 525 0.27 -18.77 -7.74
CA GLN A 525 0.19 -17.53 -8.50
C GLN A 525 1.56 -17.10 -9.02
N THR A 526 1.65 -16.53 -10.23
CA THR A 526 2.95 -16.11 -10.79
C THR A 526 3.72 -15.19 -9.83
N GLY A 527 4.95 -15.58 -9.46
CA GLY A 527 5.85 -14.79 -8.62
C GLY A 527 5.70 -14.99 -7.10
N TRP A 528 4.84 -15.91 -6.66
CA TRP A 528 4.62 -16.18 -5.23
C TRP A 528 5.90 -16.58 -4.49
N GLU A 529 6.80 -17.33 -5.13
CA GLU A 529 8.08 -17.76 -4.54
C GLU A 529 8.97 -16.57 -4.19
N GLN A 530 9.01 -15.55 -5.06
CA GLN A 530 9.81 -14.35 -4.85
C GLN A 530 9.25 -13.49 -3.71
N ILE A 531 7.91 -13.41 -3.61
CA ILE A 531 7.24 -12.71 -2.51
C ILE A 531 7.57 -13.40 -1.19
N LEU A 532 7.39 -14.72 -1.11
CA LEU A 532 7.69 -15.51 0.08
C LEU A 532 9.18 -15.38 0.47
N GLU A 533 10.10 -15.48 -0.48
CA GLU A 533 11.53 -15.33 -0.23
C GLU A 533 11.86 -13.94 0.33
N THR A 534 11.25 -12.88 -0.23
CA THR A 534 11.42 -11.51 0.24
C THR A 534 10.88 -11.36 1.67
N ASN A 535 9.69 -11.88 1.94
CA ASN A 535 9.07 -11.86 3.27
C ASN A 535 9.97 -12.56 4.30
N LYS A 536 10.50 -13.74 3.99
CA LYS A 536 11.43 -14.48 4.86
C LYS A 536 12.67 -13.67 5.19
N GLN A 537 13.32 -13.08 4.18
CA GLN A 537 14.52 -12.28 4.40
C GLN A 537 14.23 -11.05 5.29
N THR A 538 13.17 -10.31 4.99
CA THR A 538 12.78 -9.13 5.76
C THR A 538 12.39 -9.49 7.19
N PHE A 539 11.54 -10.52 7.37
CA PHE A 539 11.11 -10.98 8.68
C PHE A 539 12.29 -11.39 9.56
N ILE A 540 13.17 -12.25 9.05
CA ILE A 540 14.29 -12.77 9.86
C ILE A 540 15.32 -11.66 10.14
N ALA A 541 15.52 -10.72 9.22
CA ALA A 541 16.34 -9.54 9.46
C ALA A 541 15.82 -8.67 10.61
N GLN A 542 14.49 -8.53 10.74
CA GLN A 542 13.86 -7.84 11.87
C GLN A 542 13.85 -8.69 13.13
N PHE A 543 13.67 -10.00 13.01
CA PHE A 543 13.67 -10.92 14.15
C PHE A 543 14.97 -10.83 14.95
N VAL A 544 16.12 -10.81 14.27
CA VAL A 544 17.43 -10.77 14.93
C VAL A 544 17.79 -9.42 15.56
N THR A 545 17.00 -8.36 15.31
CA THR A 545 17.15 -7.06 15.96
C THR A 545 16.25 -6.89 17.18
N ARG A 546 15.33 -7.84 17.44
CA ARG A 546 14.46 -7.81 18.62
C ARG A 546 15.29 -7.85 19.91
N SER A 547 14.80 -7.18 20.96
CA SER A 547 15.47 -7.12 22.27
C SER A 547 15.69 -8.51 22.89
N ARG A 548 14.71 -9.42 22.76
CA ARG A 548 14.83 -10.81 23.21
C ARG A 548 15.98 -11.56 22.51
N PHE A 549 16.10 -11.39 21.18
CA PHE A 549 17.16 -12.03 20.40
C PHE A 549 18.54 -11.46 20.73
N SER A 550 18.67 -10.13 20.73
CA SER A 550 19.93 -9.46 21.06
C SER A 550 20.41 -9.72 22.49
N SER A 551 19.49 -9.94 23.43
CA SER A 551 19.81 -10.34 24.80
C SER A 551 20.29 -11.80 24.91
N ALA A 552 19.67 -12.71 24.15
CA ALA A 552 20.10 -14.11 24.08
C ALA A 552 21.47 -14.26 23.39
N TYR A 553 21.77 -13.39 22.43
CA TYR A 553 22.98 -13.45 21.61
C TYR A 553 23.77 -12.13 21.60
N PRO A 554 24.61 -11.88 22.63
CA PRO A 554 25.46 -10.69 22.69
C PRO A 554 26.32 -10.52 21.43
N SER A 555 26.48 -9.27 20.95
CA SER A 555 27.28 -8.95 19.76
C SER A 555 28.78 -9.26 19.89
N THR A 556 29.23 -9.57 21.11
CA THR A 556 30.58 -9.95 21.47
C THR A 556 30.89 -11.44 21.23
N LEU A 557 29.87 -12.29 21.01
CA LEU A 557 30.09 -13.70 20.69
C LEU A 557 30.89 -13.83 19.40
N THR A 558 31.79 -14.80 19.33
CA THR A 558 32.39 -15.20 18.04
C THR A 558 31.33 -15.80 17.11
N PRO A 559 31.50 -15.74 15.79
CA PRO A 559 30.61 -16.42 14.84
C PRO A 559 30.41 -17.91 15.16
N ALA A 560 31.48 -18.61 15.53
CA ALA A 560 31.42 -20.03 15.92
C ALA A 560 30.52 -20.25 17.15
N GLN A 561 30.71 -19.48 18.23
CA GLN A 561 29.87 -19.58 19.43
C GLN A 561 28.40 -19.28 19.14
N PHE A 562 28.12 -18.30 18.29
CA PHE A 562 26.76 -17.96 17.88
C PHE A 562 26.10 -19.12 17.10
N VAL A 563 26.79 -19.67 16.10
CA VAL A 563 26.28 -20.79 15.29
C VAL A 563 26.08 -22.04 16.15
N ASP A 564 27.03 -22.37 17.02
CA ASP A 564 26.94 -23.52 17.92
C ASP A 564 25.78 -23.38 18.90
N ALA A 565 25.53 -22.17 19.40
CA ALA A 565 24.39 -21.90 20.27
C ALA A 565 23.05 -22.14 19.57
N LEU A 566 22.89 -21.70 18.32
CA LEU A 566 21.67 -22.00 17.53
C LEU A 566 21.47 -23.51 17.34
N PHE A 567 22.52 -24.26 16.97
CA PHE A 567 22.41 -25.70 16.77
C PHE A 567 22.14 -26.48 18.06
N SER A 568 22.57 -25.94 19.21
CA SER A 568 22.31 -26.56 20.52
C SER A 568 20.83 -26.68 20.87
N HIS A 569 19.97 -25.85 20.25
CA HIS A 569 18.52 -25.83 20.50
C HIS A 569 17.69 -26.80 19.65
N VAL A 570 18.21 -27.23 18.50
CA VAL A 570 17.38 -27.89 17.45
C VAL A 570 17.52 -29.41 17.42
N GLY A 571 18.39 -29.99 18.24
CA GLY A 571 18.57 -31.45 18.34
C GLY A 571 19.21 -32.10 17.10
N VAL A 572 19.73 -31.30 16.16
CA VAL A 572 20.52 -31.77 15.01
C VAL A 572 21.96 -31.29 15.10
N THR A 573 22.90 -32.14 14.69
CA THR A 573 24.32 -31.78 14.59
C THR A 573 24.66 -31.46 13.13
N PRO A 574 25.15 -30.26 12.81
CA PRO A 574 25.52 -29.90 11.45
C PRO A 574 26.76 -30.67 10.99
N SER A 575 26.87 -30.89 9.68
CA SER A 575 28.14 -31.38 9.12
C SER A 575 29.25 -30.32 9.29
N ALA A 576 30.52 -30.75 9.30
CA ALA A 576 31.64 -29.82 9.40
C ALA A 576 31.63 -28.77 8.28
N SER A 577 31.26 -29.17 7.05
CA SER A 577 31.14 -28.27 5.90
C SER A 577 29.98 -27.30 6.02
N GLU A 578 28.81 -27.76 6.48
CA GLU A 578 27.64 -26.91 6.69
C GLU A 578 27.93 -25.86 7.76
N ARG A 579 28.47 -26.30 8.91
CA ARG A 579 28.86 -25.41 10.00
C ARG A 579 29.85 -24.34 9.53
N SER A 580 30.92 -24.74 8.82
CA SER A 580 31.88 -23.76 8.27
C SER A 580 31.21 -22.78 7.31
N SER A 581 30.35 -23.25 6.41
CA SER A 581 29.66 -22.37 5.46
C SER A 581 28.74 -21.33 6.12
N ILE A 582 28.19 -21.62 7.31
CA ILE A 582 27.39 -20.66 8.08
C ILE A 582 28.29 -19.65 8.80
N ILE A 583 29.43 -20.09 9.32
CA ILE A 583 30.42 -19.22 9.97
C ILE A 583 31.01 -18.23 8.96
N ASP A 584 31.24 -18.68 7.72
CA ASP A 584 31.79 -17.87 6.63
C ASP A 584 30.84 -16.75 6.14
N GLU A 585 29.58 -16.73 6.58
CA GLU A 585 28.66 -15.60 6.39
C GLU A 585 29.09 -14.34 7.17
N PHE A 586 29.93 -14.51 8.19
CA PHE A 586 30.44 -13.45 9.04
C PHE A 586 31.82 -12.97 8.56
N PRO A 587 32.18 -11.69 8.79
CA PRO A 587 33.51 -11.19 8.48
C PRO A 587 34.63 -11.96 9.21
N VAL A 588 35.70 -12.29 8.48
CA VAL A 588 36.86 -13.03 9.02
C VAL A 588 37.49 -12.30 10.21
N GLY A 589 37.73 -13.03 11.30
CA GLY A 589 38.33 -12.49 12.53
C GLY A 589 37.44 -11.55 13.34
N GLY A 590 36.15 -11.43 12.98
CA GLY A 590 35.18 -10.57 13.64
C GLY A 590 34.34 -11.26 14.73
N THR A 591 33.38 -10.51 15.28
CA THR A 591 32.34 -11.02 16.17
C THR A 591 31.05 -11.30 15.40
N SER A 592 30.02 -11.81 16.09
CA SER A 592 28.69 -12.03 15.55
C SER A 592 27.89 -10.73 15.32
N ALA A 593 28.46 -9.53 15.50
CA ALA A 593 27.72 -8.26 15.48
C ALA A 593 26.98 -7.93 14.16
N ASN A 594 27.28 -8.60 13.04
CA ASN A 594 26.63 -8.36 11.77
C ASN A 594 25.21 -8.96 11.74
N ASN A 595 24.18 -8.11 11.80
CA ASN A 595 22.77 -8.55 11.81
C ASN A 595 22.35 -9.31 10.53
N ALA A 596 22.86 -8.94 9.36
CA ALA A 596 22.53 -9.64 8.13
C ALA A 596 23.10 -11.08 8.13
N ALA A 597 24.32 -11.27 8.64
CA ALA A 597 24.91 -12.59 8.83
C ALA A 597 24.17 -13.41 9.90
N ARG A 598 23.77 -12.79 11.03
CA ARG A 598 22.91 -13.42 12.05
C ARG A 598 21.60 -13.94 11.45
N ALA A 599 20.94 -13.13 10.64
CA ALA A 599 19.68 -13.49 10.00
C ALA A 599 19.85 -14.70 9.07
N ARG A 600 20.87 -14.70 8.20
CA ARG A 600 21.15 -15.83 7.30
C ARG A 600 21.54 -17.11 8.06
N ALA A 601 22.32 -16.97 9.12
CA ALA A 601 22.69 -18.10 9.97
C ALA A 601 21.48 -18.72 10.70
N LEU A 602 20.65 -17.90 11.35
CA LEU A 602 19.40 -18.36 12.00
C LEU A 602 18.48 -19.06 10.99
N ARG A 603 18.30 -18.46 9.81
CA ARG A 603 17.48 -19.03 8.74
C ARG A 603 17.97 -20.42 8.32
N ARG A 604 19.28 -20.57 8.06
CA ARG A 604 19.86 -21.86 7.67
C ARG A 604 19.64 -22.95 8.71
N VAL A 605 19.68 -22.61 9.99
CA VAL A 605 19.37 -23.56 11.08
C VAL A 605 17.88 -23.91 11.06
N ALA A 606 17.00 -22.93 10.97
CA ALA A 606 15.55 -23.13 11.01
C ALA A 606 15.00 -23.88 9.79
N GLU A 607 15.59 -23.70 8.61
CA GLU A 607 15.22 -24.39 7.35
C GLU A 607 16.00 -25.71 7.14
N ASN A 608 16.75 -26.19 8.14
CA ASN A 608 17.44 -27.48 8.04
C ASN A 608 16.41 -28.63 7.94
N ALA A 609 16.52 -29.46 6.90
CA ALA A 609 15.52 -30.49 6.60
C ALA A 609 15.40 -31.58 7.68
N ASN A 610 16.49 -31.92 8.39
CA ASN A 610 16.42 -32.89 9.49
C ASN A 610 15.76 -32.26 10.71
N PHE A 611 16.03 -30.97 10.96
CA PHE A 611 15.35 -30.24 12.03
C PHE A 611 13.85 -30.13 11.76
N ASP A 612 13.45 -29.79 10.53
CA ASP A 612 12.04 -29.79 10.12
C ASP A 612 11.34 -31.10 10.45
N GLN A 613 11.91 -32.23 10.00
CA GLN A 613 11.32 -33.55 10.24
C GLN A 613 11.22 -33.91 11.73
N LEU A 614 12.22 -33.53 12.53
CA LEU A 614 12.22 -33.80 13.96
C LEU A 614 11.20 -32.95 14.72
N GLU A 615 11.01 -31.70 14.31
CA GLU A 615 10.14 -30.75 15.01
C GLU A 615 8.68 -30.86 14.56
N ASN A 616 8.43 -31.32 13.34
CA ASN A 616 7.12 -31.31 12.72
C ASN A 616 6.00 -31.93 13.60
N PRO A 617 6.17 -33.07 14.29
CA PRO A 617 5.09 -33.61 15.13
C PRO A 617 4.68 -32.67 16.28
N ARG A 618 5.64 -31.99 16.90
CA ARG A 618 5.39 -31.05 18.02
C ARG A 618 4.72 -29.79 17.51
N ALA A 619 5.26 -29.23 16.43
CA ALA A 619 4.68 -28.08 15.76
C ALA A 619 3.25 -28.40 15.28
N PHE A 620 3.00 -29.55 14.65
CA PHE A 620 1.68 -29.96 14.17
C PHE A 620 0.63 -29.96 15.29
N VAL A 621 0.96 -30.51 16.46
CA VAL A 621 0.07 -30.48 17.64
C VAL A 621 -0.16 -29.05 18.11
N LEU A 622 0.89 -28.22 18.21
CA LEU A 622 0.75 -26.82 18.60
C LEU A 622 -0.20 -26.06 17.67
N MET A 623 -0.10 -26.31 16.36
CA MET A 623 -0.92 -25.62 15.36
C MET A 623 -2.40 -26.02 15.43
N GLN A 624 -2.75 -27.14 16.08
CA GLN A 624 -4.16 -27.44 16.36
C GLN A 624 -4.74 -26.45 17.39
N TYR A 625 -3.97 -26.07 18.41
CA TYR A 625 -4.39 -25.09 19.42
C TYR A 625 -4.40 -23.67 18.85
N PHE A 626 -3.35 -23.30 18.12
CA PHE A 626 -3.26 -21.95 17.54
C PHE A 626 -4.26 -21.72 16.40
N GLY A 627 -4.47 -22.74 15.57
CA GLY A 627 -5.39 -22.66 14.44
C GLY A 627 -6.85 -22.77 14.89
N TYR A 628 -7.28 -23.92 15.40
CA TYR A 628 -8.69 -24.15 15.72
C TYR A 628 -9.14 -23.44 16.99
N LEU A 629 -8.36 -23.55 18.07
CA LEU A 629 -8.82 -23.11 19.39
C LEU A 629 -8.48 -21.64 19.68
N ARG A 630 -7.56 -21.07 18.87
CA ARG A 630 -7.07 -19.69 18.99
C ARG A 630 -6.58 -19.37 20.41
N ARG A 631 -5.85 -20.29 21.05
CA ARG A 631 -5.24 -20.10 22.38
C ARG A 631 -3.93 -20.88 22.55
N ASN A 632 -3.17 -20.61 23.62
CA ASN A 632 -2.04 -21.47 23.97
C ASN A 632 -2.53 -22.80 24.59
N PRO A 633 -1.77 -23.90 24.45
CA PRO A 633 -2.22 -25.21 24.96
C PRO A 633 -2.43 -25.31 26.47
N ASN A 634 -1.92 -24.35 27.25
CA ASN A 634 -2.04 -24.28 28.70
C ASN A 634 -2.89 -23.10 29.17
N ASP A 635 -3.55 -22.39 28.25
CA ASP A 635 -4.55 -21.39 28.59
C ASP A 635 -5.89 -22.08 28.87
N LEU A 636 -6.78 -21.39 29.59
CA LEU A 636 -8.13 -21.90 29.87
C LEU A 636 -8.82 -22.39 28.59
N PRO A 637 -9.57 -23.51 28.67
CA PRO A 637 -9.98 -24.23 29.88
C PRO A 637 -8.91 -25.14 30.50
N ASP A 638 -7.76 -25.33 29.85
CA ASP A 638 -6.65 -26.10 30.41
C ASP A 638 -5.90 -25.29 31.49
N SER A 639 -5.28 -25.99 32.43
CA SER A 639 -4.43 -25.38 33.48
C SER A 639 -2.95 -25.77 33.38
N ASP A 640 -2.64 -26.69 32.47
CA ASP A 640 -1.30 -27.22 32.23
C ASP A 640 -1.20 -27.73 30.77
N TYR A 641 -0.12 -28.45 30.41
CA TYR A 641 0.10 -28.95 29.06
C TYR A 641 -0.41 -30.39 28.83
N SER A 642 -1.30 -30.91 29.68
CA SER A 642 -1.76 -32.30 29.58
C SER A 642 -2.44 -32.63 28.25
N GLY A 643 -3.24 -31.70 27.72
CA GLY A 643 -3.89 -31.89 26.41
C GLY A 643 -2.87 -31.98 25.28
N TYR A 644 -1.86 -31.11 25.28
CA TYR A 644 -0.79 -31.15 24.29
C TYR A 644 0.02 -32.44 24.38
N ASP A 645 0.40 -32.83 25.59
CA ASP A 645 1.15 -34.06 25.85
C ASP A 645 0.40 -35.31 25.41
N PHE A 646 -0.90 -35.37 25.69
CA PHE A 646 -1.78 -36.44 25.21
C PHE A 646 -1.74 -36.55 23.68
N TRP A 647 -1.95 -35.44 22.97
CA TRP A 647 -1.98 -35.43 21.52
C TRP A 647 -0.64 -35.74 20.89
N LEU A 648 0.46 -35.22 21.45
CA LEU A 648 1.81 -35.55 21.00
C LEU A 648 2.12 -37.03 21.19
N THR A 649 1.75 -37.59 22.34
CA THR A 649 1.90 -39.03 22.62
C THR A 649 1.10 -39.88 21.63
N LYS A 650 -0.17 -39.53 21.39
CA LYS A 650 -1.04 -40.25 20.43
C LYS A 650 -0.48 -40.16 19.00
N LEU A 651 -0.01 -38.98 18.58
CA LEU A 651 0.56 -38.79 17.24
C LEU A 651 1.83 -39.62 17.04
N ASN A 652 2.71 -39.63 18.04
CA ASN A 652 3.95 -40.41 18.01
C ASN A 652 3.68 -41.92 17.99
N GLN A 653 2.65 -42.40 18.69
CA GLN A 653 2.23 -43.81 18.64
C GLN A 653 1.91 -44.27 17.20
N PHE A 654 1.40 -43.36 16.36
CA PHE A 654 1.09 -43.63 14.96
C PHE A 654 2.14 -43.09 13.98
N ASN A 655 3.38 -42.87 14.44
CA ASN A 655 4.50 -42.39 13.62
C ASN A 655 4.17 -41.10 12.84
N GLY A 656 3.48 -40.14 13.47
CA GLY A 656 3.10 -38.89 12.82
C GLY A 656 1.86 -38.97 11.92
N ASN A 657 1.22 -40.14 11.81
CA ASN A 657 0.01 -40.27 11.01
C ASN A 657 -1.21 -39.66 11.73
N PHE A 658 -1.52 -38.41 11.40
CA PHE A 658 -2.63 -37.65 12.01
C PHE A 658 -4.01 -38.27 11.76
N VAL A 659 -4.18 -39.05 10.68
CA VAL A 659 -5.44 -39.75 10.37
C VAL A 659 -5.66 -40.87 11.37
N ASN A 660 -4.65 -41.73 11.57
CA ASN A 660 -4.73 -42.81 12.56
C ASN A 660 -4.75 -42.29 14.00
N ALA A 661 -4.13 -41.14 14.26
CA ALA A 661 -4.25 -40.44 15.54
C ALA A 661 -5.60 -39.71 15.72
N GLU A 662 -6.43 -39.65 14.67
CA GLU A 662 -7.73 -38.93 14.64
C GLU A 662 -7.61 -37.46 15.06
N MET A 663 -6.43 -36.85 14.85
CA MET A 663 -6.09 -35.58 15.47
C MET A 663 -6.94 -34.44 14.90
N VAL A 664 -6.82 -34.19 13.59
CA VAL A 664 -7.61 -33.16 12.89
C VAL A 664 -9.10 -33.37 13.11
N GLN A 665 -9.58 -34.62 13.01
CA GLN A 665 -10.97 -34.98 13.28
C GLN A 665 -11.40 -34.52 14.67
N SER A 666 -10.61 -34.82 15.70
CA SER A 666 -10.97 -34.53 17.09
C SER A 666 -11.04 -33.02 17.35
N PHE A 667 -10.19 -32.21 16.72
CA PHE A 667 -10.24 -30.75 16.86
C PHE A 667 -11.43 -30.14 16.11
N ILE A 668 -11.71 -30.55 14.87
CA ILE A 668 -12.84 -29.98 14.10
C ILE A 668 -14.23 -30.35 14.65
N VAL A 669 -14.35 -31.46 15.38
CA VAL A 669 -15.60 -31.86 16.06
C VAL A 669 -15.60 -31.49 17.53
N SER A 670 -14.50 -30.91 18.06
CA SER A 670 -14.43 -30.52 19.46
C SER A 670 -15.51 -29.48 19.77
N LEU A 671 -16.08 -29.58 20.97
CA LEU A 671 -17.05 -28.60 21.44
C LEU A 671 -16.45 -27.20 21.42
N GLU A 672 -15.19 -27.06 21.83
CA GLU A 672 -14.49 -25.77 21.89
C GLU A 672 -14.36 -25.10 20.51
N TYR A 673 -14.00 -25.85 19.45
CA TYR A 673 -13.94 -25.28 18.10
C TYR A 673 -15.33 -24.93 17.56
N ARG A 674 -16.30 -25.83 17.71
CA ARG A 674 -17.66 -25.60 17.21
C ARG A 674 -18.34 -24.41 17.89
N GLN A 675 -18.15 -24.28 19.21
CA GLN A 675 -18.71 -23.19 20.00
C GLN A 675 -18.11 -21.82 19.70
N ARG A 676 -17.10 -21.71 18.82
CA ARG A 676 -16.71 -20.42 18.25
C ARG A 676 -17.77 -19.82 17.33
N PHE A 677 -18.63 -20.66 16.74
CA PHE A 677 -19.53 -20.24 15.67
C PHE A 677 -21.01 -20.52 15.96
N GLY A 678 -21.31 -21.30 17.01
CA GLY A 678 -22.69 -21.65 17.34
C GLY A 678 -22.81 -22.85 18.29
N PRO A 679 -24.03 -23.14 18.77
CA PRO A 679 -24.30 -24.21 19.72
C PRO A 679 -24.04 -25.63 19.20
#